data_AF-A0A505HY78-F1
#
_entry.id   AF-A0A505HY78-F1
#
_cell.length_a   1.000
_cell.length_b   1.000
_cell.length_c   1.000
_cell.angle_alpha   90.00
_cell.angle_beta   90.00
_cell.angle_gamma   90.00
#
_symmetry.space_group_name_H-M   'P 1'
#
loop_
_entity.id
_entity.type
_entity.pdbx_description
1 polymer ?
#
loop_
_entity_poly.entity_id
_entity_poly.type
_entity_poly.pdbx_seq_one_letter_code
_entity_poly.pdbx_strand_id
1 'polypeptide(L)'
;MALSIVTMSIEVNSDKLDIKAFGDNRLLQCNGQQTRGGYCFAPCACFRRRKQPWAPAQQLVHATLGVVQNMDPVVLDQNFVEMIFCGTTDDFCGTGCQNGCDAIKEPTCSGSSSDAVYIGYYEGWNPTHPCDVVLPENINHLYYSFAGISTSDFTITTTHDKDKEYWSRFTALKNKKPSLKTYISVGGWDLGGEVFSHMVQFPGARKAFIDSALSMMSEYGFDGIDIDWEYPAAEDRGGASTDTDDYVTFLSELRDALGTKYGLTCTIPSSYWYLKGFNVTGMEPYVDYFNFMSYDIHGTWDGKSKWTSSDVNPHTNLTEISAGLDLLWRNGVDPSKVLLGLGFYGRSFTLANPSCDTPGCPFNTANNSTGGGVAGECTQTSGILSDYEINRIIEDYSVNVKYDETAGVNWMTWSGNQWVSFDNARTLKQKADFANSKCLGGLFSWALDMGGPGSLKNPNDMSSSDTGMGGANTDGGSDGTGVLYVGPEVLTSPTVTAIAPVDIIFPQDILGSPTVISPESYPTSLEVVWNTTTTVTSGTSTGVSTGTTRYIMPTNIAVPPVTIGTIYYYNWNITNPHVTSTHGSLIPSIDLPPVTVIDDPNPLNETGVSHSPLGTRVINIPPWPWSTGGTVYPNITFNQGSPPGPTCTANCGHKCNNFWDGLMEGTITAVDSTVSEDPALWTMIMNDLSSYYSMAYATNSSTSTSSTSSIKSTSTTHSTTSTTTSTTAFTSETGYNCKGSSRCGTFSNLRSFCDKAKDDLLGTVTYGTTKKDKNSGTCYTDGMNAGFGCGVFVEGDNCEMTGAELAAHYDHIMQSSGGGCKICGHALLSNGCKVTVNYVSHCQNTDGIFQPAGDGGPDEDVETFASPTPSSTPLPAASNGLFS
;
A
#
# COMPACT_ATOMS: atom_id res chain seq x y z
N MET A 1 5.02 -24.32 -61.85
CA MET A 1 3.76 -25.09 -61.99
C MET A 1 2.73 -24.36 -61.14
N ALA A 2 1.64 -23.73 -61.63
CA ALA A 2 0.91 -23.81 -62.91
C ALA A 2 0.40 -25.24 -63.23
N LEU A 3 -0.86 -25.52 -63.56
CA LEU A 3 -2.11 -24.73 -63.77
C LEU A 3 -3.32 -25.67 -63.38
N SER A 4 -4.62 -25.35 -63.25
CA SER A 4 -5.56 -24.29 -63.69
C SER A 4 -6.70 -24.12 -62.66
N ILE A 5 -7.33 -22.95 -62.47
CA ILE A 5 -8.54 -22.42 -63.16
C ILE A 5 -9.68 -23.43 -63.39
N VAL A 6 -10.82 -23.22 -62.71
CA VAL A 6 -12.19 -23.41 -63.25
C VAL A 6 -13.09 -22.29 -62.71
N THR A 7 -13.80 -21.61 -63.60
CA THR A 7 -14.81 -20.57 -63.30
C THR A 7 -16.22 -21.18 -63.23
N MET A 8 -17.11 -20.60 -62.42
CA MET A 8 -18.56 -20.62 -62.69
C MET A 8 -19.21 -19.29 -62.30
N SER A 9 -20.19 -18.88 -63.11
CA SER A 9 -20.85 -17.57 -63.02
C SER A 9 -22.15 -17.66 -62.22
N ILE A 10 -22.55 -16.54 -61.61
CA ILE A 10 -23.88 -16.39 -61.02
C ILE A 10 -24.86 -15.93 -62.13
N GLU A 11 -25.87 -16.74 -62.40
CA GLU A 11 -27.02 -16.32 -63.20
C GLU A 11 -28.15 -15.88 -62.25
N VAL A 12 -28.58 -14.62 -62.36
CA VAL A 12 -29.60 -14.04 -61.48
C VAL A 12 -30.97 -14.22 -62.12
N ASN A 13 -31.91 -14.78 -61.36
CA ASN A 13 -33.33 -14.69 -61.70
C ASN A 13 -34.16 -14.35 -60.46
N SER A 14 -35.28 -13.66 -60.66
CA SER A 14 -36.04 -13.02 -59.58
C SER A 14 -36.87 -14.01 -58.77
N ASP A 15 -37.03 -13.69 -57.48
CA ASP A 15 -37.98 -14.26 -56.53
C ASP A 15 -37.81 -15.75 -56.16
N LYS A 16 -37.02 -15.92 -55.08
CA LYS A 16 -36.73 -17.14 -54.28
C LYS A 16 -35.59 -18.02 -54.78
N LEU A 17 -34.60 -18.19 -53.91
CA LEU A 17 -33.63 -19.27 -53.97
C LEU A 17 -33.69 -20.05 -52.64
N ASP A 18 -34.26 -21.25 -52.70
CA ASP A 18 -34.15 -22.25 -51.62
C ASP A 18 -32.78 -22.93 -51.72
N ILE A 19 -32.09 -23.12 -50.59
CA ILE A 19 -30.92 -24.00 -50.51
C ILE A 19 -31.14 -25.00 -49.37
N LYS A 20 -31.48 -26.23 -49.73
CA LYS A 20 -31.33 -27.40 -48.86
C LYS A 20 -29.95 -28.01 -49.05
N ALA A 21 -29.22 -28.19 -47.95
CA ALA A 21 -28.13 -29.15 -47.87
C ALA A 21 -28.54 -30.29 -46.92
N PHE A 22 -28.39 -31.53 -47.36
CA PHE A 22 -28.54 -32.73 -46.53
C PHE A 22 -27.16 -33.16 -46.00
N GLY A 23 -27.10 -33.75 -44.81
CA GLY A 23 -25.88 -34.40 -44.30
C GLY A 23 -25.79 -34.41 -42.78
N ASP A 24 -26.31 -35.47 -42.16
CA ASP A 24 -26.34 -35.61 -40.69
C ASP A 24 -24.98 -35.99 -40.07
N ASN A 25 -24.85 -35.61 -38.79
CA ASN A 25 -24.03 -36.25 -37.75
C ASN A 25 -22.52 -36.46 -37.99
N ARG A 26 -21.75 -35.49 -37.51
CA ARG A 26 -21.09 -35.71 -36.20
C ARG A 26 -21.32 -34.51 -35.27
N LEU A 27 -21.92 -34.76 -34.10
CA LEU A 27 -21.95 -33.78 -33.03
C LEU A 27 -20.56 -33.68 -32.40
N LEU A 28 -20.10 -32.46 -32.11
CA LEU A 28 -19.26 -32.22 -30.94
C LEU A 28 -20.20 -32.07 -29.74
N GLN A 29 -20.65 -33.22 -29.22
CA GLN A 29 -21.43 -33.28 -27.99
C GLN A 29 -20.45 -33.26 -26.81
N CYS A 30 -20.51 -32.22 -25.98
CA CYS A 30 -19.79 -32.19 -24.71
C CYS A 30 -20.41 -33.22 -23.76
N ASN A 31 -19.90 -34.46 -23.78
CA ASN A 31 -20.22 -35.45 -22.77
C ASN A 31 -19.58 -35.03 -21.44
N GLY A 32 -20.42 -34.82 -20.42
CA GLY A 32 -19.94 -34.39 -19.11
C GLY A 32 -19.20 -35.48 -18.34
N GLN A 33 -17.93 -35.23 -18.04
CA GLN A 33 -17.32 -35.59 -16.77
C GLN A 33 -16.63 -34.35 -16.19
N GLN A 34 -16.35 -34.37 -14.89
CA GLN A 34 -16.02 -33.17 -14.11
C GLN A 34 -14.62 -32.64 -14.40
N THR A 35 -14.53 -31.41 -14.89
CA THR A 35 -13.43 -30.47 -14.62
C THR A 35 -14.01 -29.09 -14.29
N ARG A 36 -13.29 -28.31 -13.46
CA ARG A 36 -13.67 -26.94 -13.07
C ARG A 36 -13.14 -25.92 -14.08
N GLY A 37 -13.79 -24.75 -14.15
CA GLY A 37 -13.23 -23.50 -14.68
C GLY A 37 -13.09 -23.45 -16.21
N GLY A 38 -13.81 -22.53 -16.86
CA GLY A 38 -13.78 -22.41 -18.32
C GLY A 38 -14.79 -21.42 -18.89
N TYR A 39 -14.81 -20.19 -18.37
CA TYR A 39 -15.55 -19.09 -18.98
C TYR A 39 -14.63 -18.28 -19.89
N CYS A 40 -15.10 -17.89 -21.07
CA CYS A 40 -14.30 -17.14 -22.02
C CYS A 40 -14.31 -15.64 -21.68
N PHE A 41 -13.13 -15.02 -21.70
CA PHE A 41 -13.01 -13.56 -21.69
C PHE A 41 -13.64 -12.97 -22.95
N ALA A 42 -14.71 -12.20 -22.76
CA ALA A 42 -15.31 -11.37 -23.79
C ALA A 42 -16.09 -10.22 -23.12
N PRO A 43 -15.73 -8.94 -23.35
CA PRO A 43 -16.63 -7.82 -23.03
C PRO A 43 -17.89 -7.88 -23.90
N CYS A 44 -18.91 -7.08 -23.56
CA CYS A 44 -20.27 -7.14 -24.14
C CYS A 44 -20.31 -6.94 -25.67
N ALA A 45 -20.13 -8.02 -26.43
CA ALA A 45 -20.19 -7.99 -27.89
C ALA A 45 -21.62 -7.65 -28.38
N CYS A 46 -21.74 -6.67 -29.27
CA CYS A 46 -23.02 -6.23 -29.84
C CYS A 46 -23.06 -6.39 -31.37
N PHE A 47 -23.24 -7.61 -31.85
CA PHE A 47 -23.30 -7.93 -33.29
C PHE A 47 -24.71 -7.86 -33.90
N ARG A 48 -24.98 -6.83 -34.72
CA ARG A 48 -26.22 -6.77 -35.54
C ARG A 48 -26.00 -7.41 -36.93
N ARG A 49 -26.53 -8.62 -37.16
CA ARG A 49 -26.36 -9.36 -38.42
C ARG A 49 -27.09 -8.74 -39.64
N ARG A 50 -26.38 -8.55 -40.76
CA ARG A 50 -26.91 -8.81 -42.13
C ARG A 50 -25.83 -9.31 -43.12
N LYS A 51 -26.09 -10.51 -43.65
CA LYS A 51 -25.57 -11.25 -44.83
C LYS A 51 -24.19 -10.89 -45.48
N GLN A 52 -23.40 -11.97 -45.63
CA GLN A 52 -22.13 -12.18 -46.38
C GLN A 52 -22.22 -11.95 -47.93
N PRO A 53 -21.11 -11.99 -48.74
CA PRO A 53 -19.82 -12.69 -48.48
C PRO A 53 -18.45 -12.05 -48.88
N TRP A 54 -17.45 -12.34 -48.02
CA TRP A 54 -16.05 -12.72 -48.30
C TRP A 54 -15.03 -11.68 -48.86
N ALA A 55 -13.75 -11.95 -48.55
CA ALA A 55 -12.54 -11.13 -48.78
C ALA A 55 -11.58 -11.87 -49.78
N PRO A 56 -10.25 -11.55 -49.98
CA PRO A 56 -9.26 -11.07 -48.99
C PRO A 56 -8.20 -10.03 -49.44
N ALA A 57 -7.48 -9.54 -48.42
CA ALA A 57 -6.07 -9.11 -48.41
C ALA A 57 -5.61 -7.89 -49.26
N GLN A 58 -5.01 -6.91 -48.58
CA GLN A 58 -3.86 -6.20 -49.13
C GLN A 58 -2.87 -5.74 -48.03
N GLN A 59 -1.63 -6.22 -48.13
CA GLN A 59 -0.43 -5.65 -47.53
C GLN A 59 0.58 -5.52 -48.68
N LEU A 60 1.42 -4.48 -48.68
CA LEU A 60 2.12 -3.94 -49.87
C LEU A 60 1.12 -3.34 -50.91
N VAL A 61 1.37 -2.24 -51.63
CA VAL A 61 2.64 -1.66 -52.13
C VAL A 61 2.58 -0.12 -52.10
N HIS A 62 3.71 0.52 -51.75
CA HIS A 62 3.96 1.95 -52.00
C HIS A 62 4.59 2.09 -53.41
N ALA A 63 3.87 2.60 -54.44
CA ALA A 63 4.48 3.18 -55.67
C ALA A 63 3.48 3.74 -56.72
N THR A 64 3.80 4.94 -57.23
CA THR A 64 3.48 5.52 -58.58
C THR A 64 2.06 5.98 -58.97
N LEU A 65 2.05 7.19 -59.56
CA LEU A 65 1.02 7.85 -60.39
C LEU A 65 -0.31 8.27 -59.71
N GLY A 66 -0.92 9.42 -60.02
CA GLY A 66 -0.41 10.56 -60.80
C GLY A 66 -1.48 11.29 -61.64
N VAL A 67 -1.82 12.53 -61.24
CA VAL A 67 -2.56 13.57 -62.01
C VAL A 67 -4.05 13.32 -62.31
N VAL A 68 -4.92 14.16 -61.73
CA VAL A 68 -5.87 15.11 -62.39
C VAL A 68 -6.60 15.92 -61.29
N GLN A 69 -7.01 17.15 -61.58
CA GLN A 69 -7.60 18.10 -60.61
C GLN A 69 -9.14 18.24 -60.74
N ASN A 70 -9.75 18.87 -59.72
CA ASN A 70 -11.03 19.61 -59.73
C ASN A 70 -12.34 18.81 -59.90
N MET A 71 -13.03 18.51 -58.80
CA MET A 71 -14.43 18.89 -58.54
C MET A 71 -14.70 19.01 -57.03
N ASP A 72 -15.56 19.95 -56.65
CA ASP A 72 -16.04 20.24 -55.29
C ASP A 72 -17.51 20.71 -55.39
N PRO A 73 -18.34 20.64 -54.32
CA PRO A 73 -18.34 19.67 -53.22
C PRO A 73 -19.77 19.17 -52.90
N VAL A 74 -20.07 17.86 -53.08
CA VAL A 74 -21.40 17.30 -52.73
C VAL A 74 -21.30 15.92 -52.08
N VAL A 75 -21.68 15.85 -50.80
CA VAL A 75 -22.07 14.65 -50.01
C VAL A 75 -21.19 13.41 -50.18
N LEU A 76 -20.16 13.29 -49.34
CA LEU A 76 -19.65 11.99 -48.91
C LEU A 76 -20.55 11.45 -47.79
N ASP A 77 -21.38 10.46 -48.10
CA ASP A 77 -22.15 9.74 -47.10
C ASP A 77 -21.24 8.85 -46.25
N GLN A 78 -21.56 8.72 -44.96
CA GLN A 78 -20.63 8.30 -43.93
C GLN A 78 -20.68 6.79 -43.66
N ASN A 79 -19.75 6.05 -44.27
CA ASN A 79 -19.38 4.69 -43.82
C ASN A 79 -18.62 4.75 -42.48
N PHE A 80 -19.31 5.16 -41.42
CA PHE A 80 -18.79 5.07 -40.05
C PHE A 80 -18.76 3.61 -39.60
N VAL A 81 -17.60 3.15 -39.16
CA VAL A 81 -17.53 2.02 -38.23
C VAL A 81 -17.99 2.56 -36.87
N GLU A 82 -19.23 2.24 -36.52
CA GLU A 82 -19.79 2.56 -35.20
C GLU A 82 -18.93 1.88 -34.13
N MET A 83 -18.27 2.68 -33.27
CA MET A 83 -17.43 2.14 -32.20
C MET A 83 -18.33 1.40 -31.22
N ILE A 84 -18.08 0.09 -31.05
CA ILE A 84 -18.89 -0.75 -30.15
C ILE A 84 -18.50 -0.44 -28.70
N PHE A 85 -19.20 0.52 -28.11
CA PHE A 85 -19.11 0.80 -26.68
C PHE A 85 -19.76 -0.32 -25.88
N CYS A 86 -18.97 -0.91 -24.97
CA CYS A 86 -19.49 -1.68 -23.85
C CYS A 86 -19.75 -0.69 -22.70
N GLY A 87 -20.91 -0.78 -22.06
CA GLY A 87 -21.27 0.04 -20.90
C GLY A 87 -22.24 -0.71 -20.00
N THR A 88 -22.44 -0.16 -18.80
CA THR A 88 -23.20 -0.81 -17.70
C THR A 88 -24.56 -0.18 -17.41
N THR A 89 -24.91 0.92 -18.08
CA THR A 89 -26.21 1.61 -17.95
C THR A 89 -27.28 0.98 -18.85
N ASP A 90 -28.55 1.34 -18.62
CA ASP A 90 -29.71 0.91 -19.42
C ASP A 90 -29.55 1.21 -20.93
N ASP A 91 -28.79 2.25 -21.29
CA ASP A 91 -28.47 2.62 -22.68
C ASP A 91 -27.73 1.50 -23.43
N PHE A 92 -26.95 0.70 -22.70
CA PHE A 92 -26.15 -0.42 -23.22
C PHE A 92 -26.77 -1.78 -22.88
N CYS A 93 -27.32 -1.95 -21.68
CA CYS A 93 -27.92 -3.21 -21.21
C CYS A 93 -29.36 -3.45 -21.71
N GLY A 94 -29.94 -2.49 -22.43
CA GLY A 94 -31.30 -2.57 -23.00
C GLY A 94 -31.49 -3.54 -24.18
N THR A 95 -32.53 -3.28 -24.98
CA THR A 95 -33.00 -4.20 -26.04
C THR A 95 -32.04 -4.29 -27.24
N GLY A 96 -31.02 -5.15 -27.11
CA GLY A 96 -30.00 -5.38 -28.14
C GLY A 96 -28.69 -5.96 -27.58
N CYS A 97 -28.46 -5.79 -26.28
CA CYS A 97 -27.36 -6.42 -25.55
C CYS A 97 -27.37 -7.95 -25.70
N GLN A 98 -26.19 -8.58 -25.79
CA GLN A 98 -26.06 -10.01 -26.15
C GLN A 98 -25.57 -10.92 -25.02
N ASN A 99 -24.78 -10.39 -24.09
CA ASN A 99 -24.24 -11.05 -22.89
C ASN A 99 -23.95 -9.97 -21.83
N GLY A 100 -23.91 -10.32 -20.54
CA GLY A 100 -23.56 -9.39 -19.45
C GLY A 100 -24.62 -8.33 -19.12
N CYS A 101 -25.82 -8.50 -19.69
CA CYS A 101 -26.96 -7.57 -19.58
C CYS A 101 -27.76 -7.73 -18.28
N ASP A 102 -27.53 -8.82 -17.54
CA ASP A 102 -28.23 -9.11 -16.30
C ASP A 102 -27.89 -8.07 -15.22
N ALA A 103 -28.86 -7.80 -14.34
CA ALA A 103 -28.65 -6.93 -13.19
C ALA A 103 -27.51 -7.47 -12.31
N ILE A 104 -26.63 -6.57 -11.87
CA ILE A 104 -25.46 -6.93 -11.09
C ILE A 104 -25.92 -7.53 -9.77
N LYS A 105 -25.47 -8.76 -9.48
CA LYS A 105 -25.73 -9.39 -8.20
C LYS A 105 -24.65 -8.94 -7.21
N GLU A 106 -24.78 -7.71 -6.74
CA GLU A 106 -23.95 -7.15 -5.68
C GLU A 106 -23.92 -8.10 -4.45
N PRO A 107 -22.76 -8.26 -3.79
CA PRO A 107 -22.68 -8.97 -2.53
C PRO A 107 -23.41 -8.18 -1.43
N THR A 108 -24.09 -8.89 -0.54
CA THR A 108 -24.86 -8.30 0.56
C THR A 108 -24.78 -9.18 1.81
N CYS A 109 -24.40 -8.60 2.95
CA CYS A 109 -24.45 -9.26 4.25
C CYS A 109 -24.66 -8.26 5.40
N SER A 110 -25.07 -8.80 6.55
CA SER A 110 -25.17 -8.09 7.82
C SER A 110 -24.08 -8.60 8.76
N GLY A 111 -23.13 -7.75 9.13
CA GLY A 111 -22.00 -8.11 9.99
C GLY A 111 -20.88 -7.08 9.85
N SER A 112 -19.67 -7.48 10.23
CA SER A 112 -18.47 -6.64 10.18
C SER A 112 -17.33 -7.33 9.41
N SER A 113 -17.60 -7.71 8.16
CA SER A 113 -16.61 -8.43 7.33
C SER A 113 -15.30 -7.69 7.16
N SER A 114 -15.34 -6.35 7.16
CA SER A 114 -14.17 -5.49 7.00
C SER A 114 -13.34 -5.29 8.28
N ASP A 115 -13.76 -5.88 9.41
CA ASP A 115 -12.92 -5.99 10.62
C ASP A 115 -11.76 -6.98 10.42
N ALA A 116 -11.90 -7.94 9.49
CA ALA A 116 -10.99 -9.07 9.37
C ALA A 116 -9.55 -8.66 8.94
N VAL A 117 -9.43 -7.57 8.16
CA VAL A 117 -8.14 -6.99 7.76
C VAL A 117 -8.22 -5.47 7.77
N TYR A 118 -7.26 -4.82 8.42
CA TYR A 118 -6.96 -3.40 8.23
C TYR A 118 -5.46 -3.22 7.96
N ILE A 119 -5.13 -2.61 6.82
CA ILE A 119 -3.78 -2.37 6.32
C ILE A 119 -3.56 -0.88 6.12
N GLY A 120 -2.32 -0.41 6.27
CA GLY A 120 -1.93 0.94 5.92
C GLY A 120 -0.66 0.96 5.09
N TYR A 121 -0.68 1.72 4.02
CA TYR A 121 0.51 2.04 3.24
C TYR A 121 1.30 3.13 3.97
N TYR A 122 2.63 3.10 3.81
CA TYR A 122 3.57 4.07 4.37
C TYR A 122 4.47 4.61 3.27
N GLU A 123 4.48 5.94 3.10
CA GLU A 123 5.32 6.62 2.14
C GLU A 123 6.79 6.64 2.60
N GLY A 124 7.65 5.84 1.98
CA GLY A 124 9.09 5.77 2.26
C GLY A 124 9.84 7.09 1.99
N TRP A 125 9.22 8.02 1.26
CA TRP A 125 9.71 9.39 1.05
C TRP A 125 9.22 10.38 2.11
N ASN A 126 8.26 10.05 2.98
CA ASN A 126 7.77 10.94 4.03
C ASN A 126 8.90 11.51 4.93
N PRO A 127 9.97 10.75 5.28
CA PRO A 127 11.15 11.29 5.96
C PRO A 127 11.95 12.37 5.21
N THR A 128 11.55 12.74 4.00
CA THR A 128 12.08 13.87 3.21
C THR A 128 11.17 15.11 3.22
N HIS A 129 9.93 15.00 3.72
CA HIS A 129 9.03 16.14 3.89
C HIS A 129 9.62 17.19 4.85
N PRO A 130 9.33 18.50 4.66
CA PRO A 130 9.86 19.57 5.50
C PRO A 130 9.15 19.67 6.87
N CYS A 131 7.99 19.05 7.00
CA CYS A 131 7.13 18.98 8.18
C CYS A 131 6.18 17.76 8.05
N ASP A 132 5.35 17.51 9.05
CA ASP A 132 4.48 16.31 9.16
C ASP A 132 5.23 14.98 8.98
N VAL A 133 6.53 14.95 9.33
CA VAL A 133 7.39 13.77 9.20
C VAL A 133 7.00 12.69 10.19
N VAL A 134 6.55 11.54 9.67
CA VAL A 134 6.29 10.31 10.40
C VAL A 134 7.39 9.30 10.06
N LEU A 135 8.20 8.94 11.06
CA LEU A 135 9.23 7.91 10.89
C LEU A 135 8.62 6.50 10.89
N PRO A 136 9.27 5.50 10.25
CA PRO A 136 8.73 4.15 10.13
C PRO A 136 8.26 3.58 11.48
N GLU A 137 9.06 3.78 12.54
CA GLU A 137 8.76 3.25 13.87
C GLU A 137 7.53 3.85 14.59
N ASN A 138 6.82 4.82 13.98
CA ASN A 138 5.70 5.55 14.59
C ASN A 138 4.30 5.05 14.16
N ILE A 139 4.23 3.99 13.35
CA ILE A 139 2.98 3.47 12.72
C ILE A 139 2.81 1.95 12.89
N ASN A 140 1.59 1.42 12.68
CA ASN A 140 1.15 0.16 13.32
C ASN A 140 0.30 -0.83 12.48
N HIS A 141 0.04 -0.58 11.19
CA HIS A 141 -0.63 -1.51 10.24
C HIS A 141 -0.01 -1.32 8.83
N LEU A 142 0.78 -2.26 8.28
CA LEU A 142 2.00 -1.83 7.54
C LEU A 142 2.34 -2.51 6.20
N TYR A 143 2.25 -1.73 5.12
CA TYR A 143 2.87 -1.95 3.79
C TYR A 143 3.87 -0.81 3.52
N TYR A 144 5.14 -1.11 3.19
CA TYR A 144 6.15 -0.08 2.88
C TYR A 144 6.11 0.29 1.39
N SER A 145 6.04 1.59 1.08
CA SER A 145 5.84 2.10 -0.28
C SER A 145 7.01 3.00 -0.70
N PHE A 146 7.90 2.63 -1.62
CA PHE A 146 7.95 1.38 -2.39
C PHE A 146 9.39 0.89 -2.55
N ALA A 147 9.55 -0.40 -2.81
CA ALA A 147 10.69 -0.88 -3.57
C ALA A 147 10.45 -0.69 -5.08
N GLY A 148 11.52 -0.47 -5.84
CA GLY A 148 11.48 -0.34 -7.29
C GLY A 148 11.94 -1.62 -8.00
N ILE A 149 11.86 -1.60 -9.33
CA ILE A 149 12.43 -2.64 -10.21
C ILE A 149 13.59 -2.05 -11.00
N SER A 150 14.73 -2.74 -10.98
CA SER A 150 15.91 -2.43 -11.78
C SER A 150 15.63 -2.64 -13.27
N THR A 151 15.80 -1.60 -14.08
CA THR A 151 15.57 -1.69 -15.54
C THR A 151 16.66 -2.44 -16.31
N SER A 152 17.78 -2.79 -15.66
CA SER A 152 18.90 -3.49 -16.30
C SER A 152 18.90 -5.01 -16.10
N ASP A 153 18.32 -5.50 -14.99
CA ASP A 153 18.30 -6.92 -14.63
C ASP A 153 17.00 -7.41 -13.98
N PHE A 154 15.98 -6.54 -13.85
CA PHE A 154 14.67 -6.80 -13.26
C PHE A 154 14.69 -7.24 -11.79
N THR A 155 15.78 -6.97 -11.06
CA THR A 155 15.87 -7.20 -9.62
C THR A 155 15.21 -6.09 -8.79
N ILE A 156 14.83 -6.41 -7.56
CA ILE A 156 14.34 -5.44 -6.57
C ILE A 156 15.42 -4.40 -6.23
N THR A 157 15.08 -3.12 -6.36
CA THR A 157 15.92 -1.97 -5.99
C THR A 157 15.23 -1.07 -4.97
N THR A 158 16.00 -0.16 -4.37
CA THR A 158 15.49 0.97 -3.58
C THR A 158 14.95 2.07 -4.51
N THR A 159 13.92 2.78 -4.08
CA THR A 159 13.49 4.06 -4.68
C THR A 159 14.25 5.25 -4.08
N HIS A 160 14.67 5.16 -2.81
CA HIS A 160 15.33 6.22 -2.06
C HIS A 160 16.61 5.73 -1.34
N ASP A 161 17.61 6.62 -1.21
CA ASP A 161 18.94 6.33 -0.63
C ASP A 161 18.92 5.61 0.74
N LYS A 162 17.85 5.83 1.52
CA LYS A 162 17.69 5.32 2.89
C LYS A 162 16.74 4.14 3.03
N ASP A 163 16.14 3.65 1.95
CA ASP A 163 15.14 2.58 2.02
C ASP A 163 15.62 1.37 2.83
N LYS A 164 16.87 0.93 2.67
CA LYS A 164 17.40 -0.22 3.45
C LYS A 164 17.52 0.04 4.96
N GLU A 165 17.74 1.30 5.36
CA GLU A 165 17.68 1.71 6.76
C GLU A 165 16.22 1.67 7.26
N TYR A 166 15.30 2.20 6.46
CA TYR A 166 13.88 2.31 6.81
C TYR A 166 13.14 0.97 6.77
N TRP A 167 13.40 0.09 5.80
CA TRP A 167 12.93 -1.31 5.78
C TRP A 167 13.31 -2.04 7.07
N SER A 168 14.56 -1.90 7.53
CA SER A 168 15.05 -2.50 8.77
C SER A 168 14.32 -1.96 10.01
N ARG A 169 13.95 -0.67 10.03
CA ARG A 169 13.18 -0.03 11.10
C ARG A 169 11.69 -0.41 11.06
N PHE A 170 11.15 -0.57 9.86
CA PHE A 170 9.77 -0.91 9.56
C PHE A 170 9.44 -2.35 9.95
N THR A 171 10.21 -3.35 9.51
CA THR A 171 9.99 -4.75 9.90
C THR A 171 10.24 -4.98 11.41
N ALA A 172 11.11 -4.16 12.02
CA ALA A 172 11.35 -4.15 13.46
C ALA A 172 10.15 -3.70 14.32
N LEU A 173 9.06 -3.16 13.73
CA LEU A 173 7.82 -2.87 14.45
C LEU A 173 7.13 -4.11 14.99
N LYS A 174 7.43 -5.28 14.42
CA LYS A 174 7.02 -6.58 14.97
C LYS A 174 7.64 -6.88 16.34
N ASN A 175 8.70 -6.17 16.73
CA ASN A 175 9.21 -6.23 18.11
C ASN A 175 8.32 -5.48 19.12
N LYS A 176 7.52 -4.50 18.67
CA LYS A 176 6.46 -3.87 19.49
C LYS A 176 5.18 -4.72 19.48
N LYS A 177 4.77 -5.16 18.30
CA LYS A 177 3.49 -5.85 18.04
C LYS A 177 3.76 -7.18 17.30
N PRO A 178 4.07 -8.29 17.98
CA PRO A 178 4.48 -9.55 17.32
C PRO A 178 3.44 -10.23 16.42
N SER A 179 2.17 -9.80 16.50
CA SER A 179 1.10 -10.21 15.59
C SER A 179 1.05 -9.41 14.28
N LEU A 180 1.75 -8.27 14.20
CA LEU A 180 1.80 -7.42 13.03
C LEU A 180 2.44 -8.15 11.84
N LYS A 181 1.91 -7.88 10.65
CA LYS A 181 2.49 -8.28 9.38
C LYS A 181 2.95 -7.04 8.63
N THR A 182 4.21 -7.08 8.18
CA THR A 182 4.86 -5.99 7.46
C THR A 182 5.14 -6.46 6.04
N TYR A 183 4.50 -5.83 5.05
CA TYR A 183 4.70 -6.13 3.63
C TYR A 183 5.62 -5.09 3.00
N ILE A 184 6.30 -5.46 1.92
CA ILE A 184 6.90 -4.51 0.97
C ILE A 184 5.94 -4.35 -0.21
N SER A 185 5.56 -3.12 -0.55
CA SER A 185 4.91 -2.85 -1.83
C SER A 185 5.96 -2.50 -2.88
N VAL A 186 5.77 -3.04 -4.08
CA VAL A 186 6.67 -2.86 -5.22
C VAL A 186 5.88 -2.24 -6.35
N GLY A 187 6.29 -1.05 -6.81
CA GLY A 187 5.60 -0.34 -7.88
C GLY A 187 5.27 1.12 -7.53
N GLY A 188 4.00 1.48 -7.71
CA GLY A 188 3.45 2.81 -7.52
C GLY A 188 3.64 3.76 -8.71
N TRP A 189 2.87 4.85 -8.70
CA TRP A 189 2.70 5.77 -9.83
C TRP A 189 4.01 6.29 -10.42
N ASP A 190 5.01 6.61 -9.60
CA ASP A 190 6.28 7.19 -10.02
C ASP A 190 7.30 6.18 -10.58
N LEU A 191 7.11 4.86 -10.36
CA LEU A 191 7.99 3.84 -10.99
C LEU A 191 7.64 3.63 -12.48
N GLY A 192 6.37 3.83 -12.85
CA GLY A 192 5.87 3.61 -14.21
C GLY A 192 5.51 2.15 -14.51
N GLY A 193 4.69 1.94 -15.55
CA GLY A 193 4.21 0.61 -15.95
C GLY A 193 5.16 -0.15 -16.89
N GLU A 194 6.01 0.55 -17.63
CA GLU A 194 6.91 -0.03 -18.65
C GLU A 194 7.89 -1.07 -18.08
N VAL A 195 8.46 -0.81 -16.90
CA VAL A 195 9.41 -1.75 -16.27
C VAL A 195 8.75 -3.06 -15.84
N PHE A 196 7.47 -3.01 -15.43
CA PHE A 196 6.68 -4.20 -15.16
C PHE A 196 6.36 -4.98 -16.44
N SER A 197 5.91 -4.31 -17.51
CA SER A 197 5.61 -4.98 -18.79
C SER A 197 6.82 -5.76 -19.31
N HIS A 198 8.00 -5.13 -19.32
CA HIS A 198 9.26 -5.79 -19.69
C HIS A 198 9.66 -6.93 -18.74
N MET A 199 9.39 -6.79 -17.43
CA MET A 199 9.70 -7.83 -16.44
C MET A 199 8.79 -9.05 -16.59
N VAL A 200 7.47 -8.87 -16.76
CA VAL A 200 6.53 -9.99 -16.85
C VAL A 200 6.61 -10.74 -18.18
N GLN A 201 6.99 -10.07 -19.27
CA GLN A 201 7.06 -10.66 -20.62
C GLN A 201 8.00 -11.86 -20.73
N PHE A 202 9.08 -11.94 -19.94
CA PHE A 202 10.09 -12.99 -20.06
C PHE A 202 10.25 -13.82 -18.77
N PRO A 203 10.13 -15.17 -18.83
CA PRO A 203 10.31 -16.04 -17.65
C PRO A 203 11.64 -15.86 -16.92
N GLY A 204 12.71 -15.46 -17.63
CA GLY A 204 14.01 -15.15 -17.03
C GLY A 204 13.99 -13.86 -16.18
N ALA A 205 13.28 -12.83 -16.65
CA ALA A 205 13.11 -11.56 -15.93
C ALA A 205 12.18 -11.74 -14.71
N ARG A 206 11.05 -12.42 -14.89
CA ARG A 206 10.18 -12.85 -13.78
C ARG A 206 10.95 -13.60 -12.71
N LYS A 207 11.81 -14.56 -13.09
CA LYS A 207 12.63 -15.30 -12.12
C LYS A 207 13.65 -14.40 -11.41
N ALA A 208 14.30 -13.47 -12.11
CA ALA A 208 15.24 -12.52 -11.50
C ALA A 208 14.55 -11.62 -10.46
N PHE A 209 13.34 -11.12 -10.78
CA PHE A 209 12.47 -10.43 -9.83
C PHE A 209 12.18 -11.33 -8.61
N ILE A 210 11.61 -12.52 -8.82
CA ILE A 210 11.15 -13.43 -7.75
C ILE A 210 12.30 -13.84 -6.82
N ASP A 211 13.46 -14.20 -7.38
CA ASP A 211 14.65 -14.56 -6.60
C ASP A 211 15.14 -13.38 -5.73
N SER A 212 15.18 -12.17 -6.31
CA SER A 212 15.64 -10.97 -5.59
C SER A 212 14.64 -10.49 -4.53
N ALA A 213 13.33 -10.59 -4.80
CA ALA A 213 12.27 -10.28 -3.85
C ALA A 213 12.29 -11.23 -2.65
N LEU A 214 12.44 -12.54 -2.87
CA LEU A 214 12.62 -13.52 -1.80
C LEU A 214 13.89 -13.26 -0.97
N SER A 215 14.99 -12.91 -1.62
CA SER A 215 16.24 -12.56 -0.93
C SER A 215 16.04 -11.33 -0.04
N MET A 216 15.50 -10.24 -0.59
CA MET A 216 15.27 -8.98 0.12
C MET A 216 14.28 -9.17 1.28
N MET A 217 13.13 -9.82 1.05
CA MET A 217 12.16 -10.10 2.11
C MET A 217 12.74 -10.98 3.23
N SER A 218 13.68 -11.89 2.92
CA SER A 218 14.36 -12.69 3.93
C SER A 218 15.55 -11.99 4.60
N GLU A 219 16.12 -10.94 3.99
CA GLU A 219 17.19 -10.09 4.55
C GLU A 219 16.62 -9.07 5.54
N TYR A 220 15.59 -8.33 5.13
CA TYR A 220 14.95 -7.29 5.94
C TYR A 220 13.83 -7.83 6.83
N GLY A 221 13.34 -9.05 6.58
CA GLY A 221 12.39 -9.73 7.46
C GLY A 221 10.93 -9.33 7.27
N PHE A 222 10.50 -9.01 6.05
CA PHE A 222 9.09 -8.80 5.70
C PHE A 222 8.28 -10.11 5.81
N ASP A 223 6.94 -10.01 5.89
CA ASP A 223 6.01 -11.17 5.91
C ASP A 223 5.27 -11.39 4.58
N GLY A 224 5.47 -10.51 3.60
CA GLY A 224 4.77 -10.58 2.33
C GLY A 224 5.17 -9.47 1.37
N ILE A 225 4.68 -9.58 0.15
CA ILE A 225 4.88 -8.63 -0.94
C ILE A 225 3.53 -8.20 -1.50
N ASP A 226 3.44 -6.93 -1.85
CA ASP A 226 2.35 -6.33 -2.59
C ASP A 226 2.88 -5.85 -3.96
N ILE A 227 2.09 -6.03 -5.01
CA ILE A 227 2.46 -5.65 -6.37
C ILE A 227 1.53 -4.53 -6.84
N ASP A 228 2.09 -3.33 -6.95
CA ASP A 228 1.38 -2.10 -7.28
C ASP A 228 1.74 -1.63 -8.69
N TRP A 229 1.37 -2.44 -9.69
CA TRP A 229 1.62 -2.14 -11.09
C TRP A 229 0.57 -1.17 -11.63
N GLU A 230 0.99 0.08 -11.83
CA GLU A 230 0.20 1.13 -12.47
C GLU A 230 0.65 1.40 -13.93
N TYR A 231 0.08 0.81 -14.98
CA TYR A 231 -0.95 -0.24 -15.03
C TYR A 231 -0.67 -1.20 -16.21
N PRO A 232 -1.00 -2.51 -16.08
CA PRO A 232 -0.91 -3.47 -17.19
C PRO A 232 -1.78 -3.06 -18.38
N ALA A 233 -1.25 -3.22 -19.59
CA ALA A 233 -1.88 -2.89 -20.87
C ALA A 233 -2.36 -1.41 -21.03
N ALA A 234 -1.88 -0.49 -20.19
CA ALA A 234 -2.13 0.94 -20.33
C ALA A 234 -1.04 1.60 -21.19
N GLU A 235 -1.38 1.92 -22.44
CA GLU A 235 -0.46 2.56 -23.40
C GLU A 235 0.15 3.86 -22.86
N ASP A 236 -0.63 4.64 -22.10
CA ASP A 236 -0.21 5.89 -21.45
C ASP A 236 0.74 5.70 -20.25
N ARG A 237 0.98 4.44 -19.86
CA ARG A 237 1.89 4.02 -18.78
C ARG A 237 3.01 3.07 -19.28
N GLY A 238 3.09 2.84 -20.60
CA GLY A 238 4.06 1.94 -21.23
C GLY A 238 3.71 0.45 -21.18
N GLY A 239 2.44 0.10 -20.92
CA GLY A 239 1.97 -1.30 -20.92
C GLY A 239 1.74 -1.88 -22.32
N ALA A 240 1.89 -3.19 -22.44
CA ALA A 240 1.67 -3.97 -23.66
C ALA A 240 0.39 -4.83 -23.59
N SER A 241 -0.17 -5.22 -24.73
CA SER A 241 -1.41 -6.02 -24.77
C SER A 241 -1.27 -7.47 -24.31
N THR A 242 -0.06 -7.96 -24.01
CA THR A 242 0.15 -9.28 -23.39
C THR A 242 0.21 -9.24 -21.86
N ASP A 243 0.39 -8.04 -21.27
CA ASP A 243 0.49 -7.82 -19.83
C ASP A 243 -0.64 -8.52 -19.05
N THR A 244 -1.86 -8.51 -19.58
CA THR A 244 -3.06 -9.11 -18.97
C THR A 244 -2.93 -10.61 -18.67
N ASP A 245 -2.20 -11.37 -19.49
CA ASP A 245 -1.98 -12.81 -19.29
C ASP A 245 -0.57 -13.09 -18.73
N ASP A 246 0.43 -12.27 -19.09
CA ASP A 246 1.79 -12.34 -18.53
C ASP A 246 1.78 -12.03 -17.01
N TYR A 247 0.92 -11.12 -16.54
CA TYR A 247 0.77 -10.77 -15.12
C TYR A 247 0.15 -11.92 -14.30
N VAL A 248 -0.83 -12.65 -14.85
CA VAL A 248 -1.37 -13.87 -14.22
C VAL A 248 -0.27 -14.93 -14.09
N THR A 249 0.52 -15.10 -15.15
CA THR A 249 1.65 -16.04 -15.16
C THR A 249 2.70 -15.66 -14.11
N PHE A 250 3.01 -14.37 -13.98
CA PHE A 250 3.89 -13.83 -12.96
C PHE A 250 3.37 -14.06 -11.53
N LEU A 251 2.10 -13.75 -11.25
CA LEU A 251 1.53 -13.96 -9.90
C LEU A 251 1.44 -15.45 -9.53
N SER A 252 1.25 -16.34 -10.51
CA SER A 252 1.36 -17.79 -10.29
C SER A 252 2.79 -18.20 -9.90
N GLU A 253 3.79 -17.78 -10.67
CA GLU A 253 5.20 -18.10 -10.39
C GLU A 253 5.68 -17.50 -9.06
N LEU A 254 5.23 -16.29 -8.73
CA LEU A 254 5.52 -15.61 -7.46
C LEU A 254 4.83 -16.32 -6.29
N ARG A 255 3.55 -16.70 -6.38
CA ARG A 255 2.87 -17.46 -5.32
C ARG A 255 3.53 -18.81 -5.07
N ASP A 256 3.88 -19.55 -6.12
CA ASP A 256 4.57 -20.85 -5.98
C ASP A 256 5.92 -20.70 -5.26
N ALA A 257 6.63 -19.59 -5.47
CA ALA A 257 7.91 -19.30 -4.84
C ALA A 257 7.80 -18.77 -3.39
N LEU A 258 6.72 -18.03 -3.06
CA LEU A 258 6.39 -17.56 -1.71
C LEU A 258 5.81 -18.65 -0.81
N GLY A 259 5.07 -19.59 -1.41
CA GLY A 259 4.35 -20.66 -0.75
C GLY A 259 3.37 -20.14 0.31
N THR A 260 3.36 -20.79 1.47
CA THR A 260 2.57 -20.38 2.65
C THR A 260 3.41 -19.62 3.70
N LYS A 261 4.66 -19.25 3.38
CA LYS A 261 5.55 -18.51 4.30
C LYS A 261 5.27 -17.01 4.25
N TYR A 262 5.01 -16.50 3.05
CA TYR A 262 4.83 -15.08 2.76
C TYR A 262 3.45 -14.83 2.14
N GLY A 263 2.85 -13.68 2.47
CA GLY A 263 1.66 -13.19 1.78
C GLY A 263 1.98 -12.60 0.41
N LEU A 264 0.98 -12.59 -0.47
CA LEU A 264 1.01 -11.92 -1.77
C LEU A 264 -0.31 -11.17 -1.99
N THR A 265 -0.23 -9.86 -2.17
CA THR A 265 -1.35 -9.01 -2.57
C THR A 265 -1.03 -8.28 -3.87
N CYS A 266 -2.04 -7.67 -4.49
CA CYS A 266 -1.80 -6.66 -5.51
C CYS A 266 -2.84 -5.54 -5.42
N THR A 267 -2.39 -4.34 -5.78
CA THR A 267 -3.22 -3.16 -5.90
C THR A 267 -3.94 -3.16 -7.25
N ILE A 268 -5.22 -2.77 -7.25
CA ILE A 268 -6.05 -2.68 -8.46
C ILE A 268 -6.82 -1.35 -8.51
N PRO A 269 -6.95 -0.71 -9.69
CA PRO A 269 -7.63 0.56 -9.85
C PRO A 269 -9.16 0.42 -9.78
N SER A 270 -9.84 1.45 -9.26
CA SER A 270 -11.31 1.53 -9.31
C SER A 270 -11.88 1.87 -10.68
N SER A 271 -11.09 2.52 -11.55
CA SER A 271 -11.56 2.95 -12.87
C SER A 271 -11.49 1.83 -13.92
N TYR A 272 -12.58 1.67 -14.68
CA TYR A 272 -12.64 0.72 -15.81
C TYR A 272 -11.51 0.95 -16.84
N TRP A 273 -11.06 2.20 -17.01
CA TRP A 273 -10.02 2.51 -18.00
C TRP A 273 -8.70 1.79 -17.73
N TYR A 274 -8.30 1.62 -16.47
CA TYR A 274 -7.10 0.85 -16.12
C TYR A 274 -7.43 -0.59 -15.74
N LEU A 275 -8.56 -0.84 -15.03
CA LEU A 275 -8.94 -2.18 -14.59
C LEU A 275 -9.15 -3.17 -15.76
N LYS A 276 -9.47 -2.66 -16.97
CA LYS A 276 -9.56 -3.48 -18.20
C LYS A 276 -8.29 -4.28 -18.54
N GLY A 277 -7.12 -3.87 -18.03
CA GLY A 277 -5.84 -4.56 -18.21
C GLY A 277 -5.62 -5.75 -17.27
N PHE A 278 -6.44 -5.89 -16.23
CA PHE A 278 -6.29 -6.88 -15.17
C PHE A 278 -7.20 -8.10 -15.40
N ASN A 279 -6.60 -9.27 -15.53
CA ASN A 279 -7.31 -10.56 -15.58
C ASN A 279 -7.70 -10.99 -14.15
N VAL A 280 -8.59 -10.22 -13.49
CA VAL A 280 -8.87 -10.37 -12.04
C VAL A 280 -9.26 -11.80 -11.63
N THR A 281 -10.09 -12.49 -12.43
CA THR A 281 -10.48 -13.89 -12.18
C THR A 281 -9.31 -14.88 -12.35
N GLY A 282 -8.32 -14.57 -13.20
CA GLY A 282 -7.08 -15.34 -13.34
C GLY A 282 -6.07 -15.05 -12.23
N MET A 283 -6.06 -13.82 -11.68
CA MET A 283 -5.18 -13.39 -10.59
C MET A 283 -5.67 -13.87 -9.21
N GLU A 284 -6.99 -13.93 -9.00
CA GLU A 284 -7.66 -14.24 -7.74
C GLU A 284 -7.14 -15.51 -7.01
N PRO A 285 -6.83 -16.64 -7.69
CA PRO A 285 -6.31 -17.84 -7.02
C PRO A 285 -4.94 -17.65 -6.37
N TYR A 286 -4.18 -16.63 -6.78
CA TYR A 286 -2.78 -16.43 -6.41
C TYR A 286 -2.59 -15.36 -5.35
N VAL A 287 -3.45 -14.35 -5.29
CA VAL A 287 -3.39 -13.30 -4.26
C VAL A 287 -4.16 -13.68 -3.00
N ASP A 288 -3.69 -13.24 -1.84
CA ASP A 288 -4.48 -13.29 -0.60
C ASP A 288 -5.61 -12.27 -0.69
N TYR A 289 -5.29 -11.03 -1.11
CA TYR A 289 -6.24 -9.94 -1.31
C TYR A 289 -5.90 -9.06 -2.53
N PHE A 290 -6.94 -8.38 -3.04
CA PHE A 290 -6.88 -7.25 -3.94
C PHE A 290 -7.06 -5.94 -3.16
N ASN A 291 -6.12 -5.02 -3.28
CA ASN A 291 -6.20 -3.69 -2.67
C ASN A 291 -6.89 -2.74 -3.67
N PHE A 292 -8.20 -2.55 -3.56
CA PHE A 292 -9.00 -1.78 -4.50
C PHE A 292 -8.90 -0.27 -4.23
N MET A 293 -8.25 0.48 -5.12
CA MET A 293 -8.02 1.93 -4.98
C MET A 293 -9.30 2.74 -5.20
N SER A 294 -10.17 2.78 -4.19
CA SER A 294 -11.42 3.56 -4.13
C SER A 294 -11.21 5.06 -3.79
N TYR A 295 -10.13 5.62 -4.32
CA TYR A 295 -9.75 7.03 -4.26
C TYR A 295 -9.23 7.48 -5.63
N ASP A 296 -9.01 8.79 -5.81
CA ASP A 296 -8.56 9.38 -7.09
C ASP A 296 -9.46 9.08 -8.29
N ILE A 297 -10.77 8.98 -8.01
CA ILE A 297 -11.83 8.97 -9.02
C ILE A 297 -11.84 10.30 -9.80
N HIS A 298 -11.48 11.40 -9.14
CA HIS A 298 -11.50 12.76 -9.67
C HIS A 298 -10.22 13.54 -9.35
N GLY A 299 -9.84 14.45 -10.26
CA GLY A 299 -8.62 15.24 -10.11
C GLY A 299 -8.36 16.23 -11.25
N THR A 300 -7.23 16.92 -11.22
CA THR A 300 -6.85 17.95 -12.21
C THR A 300 -6.68 17.41 -13.64
N TRP A 301 -6.54 16.10 -13.80
CA TRP A 301 -6.52 15.40 -15.09
C TRP A 301 -7.88 15.39 -15.79
N ASP A 302 -9.00 15.56 -15.08
CA ASP A 302 -10.35 15.53 -15.65
C ASP A 302 -10.55 16.62 -16.71
N GLY A 303 -9.89 17.78 -16.53
CA GLY A 303 -9.85 18.87 -17.50
C GLY A 303 -8.99 18.63 -18.75
N LYS A 304 -8.31 17.48 -18.85
CA LYS A 304 -7.52 17.04 -20.02
C LYS A 304 -8.16 15.88 -20.77
N SER A 305 -9.10 15.16 -20.15
CA SER A 305 -9.79 14.03 -20.75
C SER A 305 -10.98 14.48 -21.62
N LYS A 306 -11.29 13.69 -22.65
CA LYS A 306 -12.44 13.90 -23.55
C LYS A 306 -13.75 13.29 -23.04
N TRP A 307 -13.71 12.60 -21.90
CA TRP A 307 -14.84 11.90 -21.29
C TRP A 307 -15.35 12.57 -20.00
N THR A 308 -14.64 13.60 -19.55
CA THR A 308 -14.82 14.33 -18.29
C THR A 308 -14.81 15.84 -18.56
N SER A 309 -15.06 16.65 -17.54
CA SER A 309 -15.05 18.11 -17.62
C SER A 309 -14.01 18.72 -16.67
N SER A 310 -13.72 20.02 -16.82
CA SER A 310 -12.82 20.75 -15.92
C SER A 310 -13.52 21.19 -14.62
N ASP A 311 -14.27 20.28 -14.00
CA ASP A 311 -15.11 20.58 -12.83
C ASP A 311 -14.56 19.90 -11.57
N VAL A 312 -14.72 20.56 -10.42
CA VAL A 312 -14.36 19.97 -9.12
C VAL A 312 -15.38 18.90 -8.74
N ASN A 313 -14.91 17.70 -8.37
CA ASN A 313 -15.75 16.61 -7.90
C ASN A 313 -15.00 15.79 -6.83
N PRO A 314 -15.68 15.09 -5.91
CA PRO A 314 -15.01 14.41 -4.80
C PRO A 314 -14.30 13.13 -5.23
N HIS A 315 -12.99 13.04 -4.98
CA HIS A 315 -12.17 11.89 -5.42
C HIS A 315 -12.47 10.55 -4.71
N THR A 316 -13.27 10.55 -3.64
CA THR A 316 -13.66 9.38 -2.85
C THR A 316 -15.19 9.19 -2.77
N ASN A 317 -15.91 9.57 -3.83
CA ASN A 317 -17.38 9.49 -3.91
C ASN A 317 -17.89 8.02 -3.84
N LEU A 318 -18.65 7.70 -2.79
CA LEU A 318 -19.13 6.35 -2.47
C LEU A 318 -20.05 5.74 -3.54
N THR A 319 -20.79 6.55 -4.30
CA THR A 319 -21.63 6.01 -5.39
C THR A 319 -20.79 5.53 -6.58
N GLU A 320 -19.69 6.22 -6.86
CA GLU A 320 -18.73 5.88 -7.92
C GLU A 320 -17.79 4.74 -7.49
N ILE A 321 -17.41 4.70 -6.21
CA ILE A 321 -16.75 3.53 -5.58
C ILE A 321 -17.60 2.27 -5.79
N SER A 322 -18.92 2.34 -5.59
CA SER A 322 -19.82 1.21 -5.84
C SER A 322 -19.82 0.79 -7.31
N ALA A 323 -19.90 1.76 -8.24
CA ALA A 323 -19.86 1.49 -9.68
C ALA A 323 -18.50 0.95 -10.19
N GLY A 324 -17.41 1.18 -9.44
CA GLY A 324 -16.12 0.52 -9.66
C GLY A 324 -16.09 -0.93 -9.15
N LEU A 325 -16.58 -1.18 -7.92
CA LEU A 325 -16.67 -2.53 -7.35
C LEU A 325 -17.58 -3.47 -8.18
N ASP A 326 -18.61 -2.91 -8.80
CA ASP A 326 -19.48 -3.58 -9.77
C ASP A 326 -18.73 -4.27 -10.93
N LEU A 327 -17.54 -3.78 -11.30
CA LEU A 327 -16.67 -4.42 -12.28
C LEU A 327 -16.11 -5.76 -11.78
N LEU A 328 -15.90 -5.90 -10.48
CA LEU A 328 -15.45 -7.15 -9.83
C LEU A 328 -16.61 -8.14 -9.72
N TRP A 329 -17.80 -7.69 -9.32
CA TRP A 329 -18.99 -8.54 -9.19
C TRP A 329 -19.45 -9.10 -10.54
N ARG A 330 -19.30 -8.33 -11.63
CA ARG A 330 -19.52 -8.80 -13.00
C ARG A 330 -18.55 -9.89 -13.45
N ASN A 331 -17.37 -9.99 -12.83
CA ASN A 331 -16.37 -11.04 -13.06
C ASN A 331 -16.41 -12.17 -12.01
N GLY A 332 -17.35 -12.12 -11.06
CA GLY A 332 -17.57 -13.16 -10.06
C GLY A 332 -16.49 -13.25 -8.97
N VAL A 333 -15.71 -12.19 -8.76
CA VAL A 333 -14.67 -12.12 -7.72
C VAL A 333 -15.28 -12.28 -6.32
N ASP A 334 -14.61 -13.02 -5.44
CA ASP A 334 -15.02 -13.20 -4.05
C ASP A 334 -14.82 -11.89 -3.26
N PRO A 335 -15.89 -11.29 -2.68
CA PRO A 335 -15.76 -10.03 -1.93
C PRO A 335 -14.84 -10.17 -0.71
N SER A 336 -14.70 -11.36 -0.13
CA SER A 336 -13.79 -11.59 1.01
C SER A 336 -12.31 -11.47 0.63
N LYS A 337 -11.98 -11.42 -0.67
CA LYS A 337 -10.64 -11.12 -1.19
C LYS A 337 -10.43 -9.64 -1.54
N VAL A 338 -11.43 -8.77 -1.41
CA VAL A 338 -11.33 -7.36 -1.80
C VAL A 338 -11.23 -6.48 -0.55
N LEU A 339 -10.20 -5.62 -0.49
CA LEU A 339 -10.05 -4.59 0.55
C LEU A 339 -10.41 -3.21 -0.02
N LEU A 340 -11.20 -2.43 0.73
CA LEU A 340 -11.58 -1.08 0.30
C LEU A 340 -10.49 -0.06 0.64
N GLY A 341 -9.99 0.66 -0.37
CA GLY A 341 -8.99 1.71 -0.23
C GLY A 341 -9.57 3.04 0.26
N LEU A 342 -8.91 3.64 1.24
CA LEU A 342 -9.30 4.89 1.89
C LEU A 342 -8.17 5.92 1.76
N GLY A 343 -8.47 7.07 1.17
CA GLY A 343 -7.50 8.17 1.07
C GLY A 343 -7.47 9.00 2.37
N PHE A 344 -6.31 9.15 3.01
CA PHE A 344 -6.06 10.04 4.15
C PHE A 344 -5.42 11.37 3.69
N TYR A 345 -5.96 11.86 2.58
CA TYR A 345 -5.58 13.07 1.88
C TYR A 345 -6.78 13.55 1.06
N GLY A 346 -6.78 14.81 0.67
CA GLY A 346 -7.79 15.39 -0.20
C GLY A 346 -7.24 15.84 -1.55
N ARG A 347 -7.99 15.59 -2.63
CA ARG A 347 -7.74 16.24 -3.93
C ARG A 347 -8.25 17.68 -3.91
N SER A 348 -7.36 18.62 -4.19
CA SER A 348 -7.60 20.05 -4.07
C SER A 348 -7.59 20.78 -5.41
N PHE A 349 -8.36 21.88 -5.50
CA PHE A 349 -8.58 22.62 -6.73
C PHE A 349 -8.62 24.14 -6.48
N THR A 350 -8.21 24.91 -7.49
CA THR A 350 -8.44 26.35 -7.57
C THR A 350 -9.67 26.59 -8.44
N LEU A 351 -10.77 27.08 -7.85
CA LEU A 351 -12.02 27.37 -8.53
C LEU A 351 -11.85 28.47 -9.60
N ALA A 352 -12.49 28.30 -10.76
CA ALA A 352 -12.57 29.35 -11.78
C ALA A 352 -13.50 30.49 -11.36
N ASN A 353 -14.49 30.20 -10.50
CA ASN A 353 -15.42 31.17 -9.94
C ASN A 353 -15.64 30.91 -8.44
N PRO A 354 -15.15 31.80 -7.54
CA PRO A 354 -15.44 31.79 -6.10
C PRO A 354 -16.91 31.64 -5.68
N SER A 355 -17.86 32.01 -6.54
CA SER A 355 -19.31 31.89 -6.28
C SER A 355 -19.92 30.57 -6.76
N CYS A 356 -19.10 29.57 -7.10
CA CYS A 356 -19.50 28.21 -7.42
C CYS A 356 -18.57 27.26 -6.65
N ASP A 357 -19.03 26.76 -5.50
CA ASP A 357 -18.22 26.04 -4.50
C ASP A 357 -18.69 24.59 -4.24
N THR A 358 -19.61 24.08 -5.06
CA THR A 358 -20.12 22.70 -4.99
C THR A 358 -19.42 21.78 -6.00
N PRO A 359 -19.54 20.45 -5.87
CA PRO A 359 -19.29 19.52 -6.98
C PRO A 359 -19.97 19.95 -8.27
N GLY A 360 -19.33 19.71 -9.42
CA GLY A 360 -19.77 20.16 -10.74
C GLY A 360 -19.50 21.64 -11.04
N CYS A 361 -18.75 22.36 -10.19
CA CYS A 361 -18.30 23.73 -10.47
C CYS A 361 -16.93 23.76 -11.16
N PRO A 362 -16.68 24.66 -12.14
CA PRO A 362 -15.46 24.64 -12.93
C PRO A 362 -14.22 25.08 -12.13
N PHE A 363 -13.12 24.35 -12.29
CA PHE A 363 -11.79 24.74 -11.83
C PHE A 363 -11.02 25.56 -12.88
N ASN A 364 -10.00 26.29 -12.42
CA ASN A 364 -9.29 27.27 -13.23
C ASN A 364 -8.29 26.62 -14.20
N THR A 365 -8.66 26.49 -15.47
CA THR A 365 -7.79 26.07 -16.58
C THR A 365 -7.16 27.23 -17.37
N ALA A 366 -7.41 28.49 -16.98
CA ALA A 366 -6.91 29.66 -17.71
C ALA A 366 -5.38 29.80 -17.62
N ASN A 367 -4.76 30.38 -18.66
CA ASN A 367 -3.32 30.62 -18.74
C ASN A 367 -2.44 29.37 -18.53
N ASN A 368 -2.89 28.22 -19.01
CA ASN A 368 -2.25 26.90 -18.84
C ASN A 368 -2.15 26.43 -17.36
N SER A 369 -3.00 26.96 -16.48
CA SER A 369 -3.20 26.43 -15.14
C SER A 369 -3.69 24.98 -15.18
N THR A 370 -3.17 24.13 -14.29
CA THR A 370 -3.66 22.76 -14.08
C THR A 370 -5.01 22.72 -13.36
N GLY A 371 -5.41 23.81 -12.71
CA GLY A 371 -6.60 23.86 -11.87
C GLY A 371 -6.44 23.29 -10.47
N GLY A 372 -5.24 22.81 -10.11
CA GLY A 372 -4.95 22.29 -8.78
C GLY A 372 -5.07 23.35 -7.68
N GLY A 373 -5.29 22.91 -6.45
CA GLY A 373 -5.16 23.75 -5.27
C GLY A 373 -3.72 24.19 -5.06
N VAL A 374 -3.53 25.26 -4.29
CA VAL A 374 -2.23 25.65 -3.74
C VAL A 374 -1.66 24.45 -2.98
N ALA A 375 -0.38 24.15 -3.25
CA ALA A 375 0.34 23.07 -2.60
C ALA A 375 0.36 23.21 -1.07
N GLY A 376 0.23 22.08 -0.37
CA GLY A 376 0.44 22.01 1.06
C GLY A 376 1.86 22.40 1.47
N GLU A 377 2.04 22.79 2.74
CA GLU A 377 3.34 23.21 3.27
C GLU A 377 4.32 22.03 3.47
N CYS A 378 3.78 20.84 3.73
CA CYS A 378 4.51 19.59 3.95
C CYS A 378 4.47 18.66 2.73
N THR A 379 3.30 18.47 2.12
CA THR A 379 3.15 17.64 0.90
C THR A 379 3.72 18.29 -0.35
N GLN A 380 3.84 19.63 -0.35
CA GLN A 380 4.40 20.48 -1.41
C GLN A 380 3.87 20.24 -2.84
N THR A 381 2.73 19.54 -2.97
CA THR A 381 2.18 19.08 -4.24
C THR A 381 0.87 19.78 -4.56
N SER A 382 0.84 20.53 -5.68
CA SER A 382 -0.37 21.24 -6.10
C SER A 382 -1.48 20.26 -6.49
N GLY A 383 -2.65 20.40 -5.88
CA GLY A 383 -3.78 19.50 -6.07
C GLY A 383 -3.86 18.31 -5.10
N ILE A 384 -2.97 18.24 -4.12
CA ILE A 384 -3.01 17.31 -2.98
C ILE A 384 -2.90 18.12 -1.69
N LEU A 385 -3.55 17.67 -0.62
CA LEU A 385 -3.31 18.09 0.76
C LEU A 385 -3.42 16.85 1.67
N SER A 386 -2.52 16.68 2.64
CA SER A 386 -2.64 15.61 3.63
C SER A 386 -3.79 15.88 4.61
N ASP A 387 -4.30 14.86 5.30
CA ASP A 387 -5.31 15.06 6.34
C ASP A 387 -4.81 15.95 7.49
N TYR A 388 -3.51 15.97 7.78
CA TYR A 388 -2.91 16.95 8.70
C TYR A 388 -3.02 18.40 8.19
N GLU A 389 -2.69 18.64 6.91
CA GLU A 389 -2.81 19.96 6.28
C GLU A 389 -4.27 20.42 6.21
N ILE A 390 -5.19 19.50 5.90
CA ILE A 390 -6.64 19.72 5.91
C ILE A 390 -7.13 20.09 7.31
N ASN A 391 -6.69 19.38 8.36
CA ASN A 391 -7.03 19.74 9.74
C ASN A 391 -6.54 21.16 10.11
N ARG A 392 -5.29 21.51 9.76
CA ARG A 392 -4.76 22.87 10.00
C ARG A 392 -5.57 23.93 9.25
N ILE A 393 -5.97 23.69 8.00
CA ILE A 393 -6.85 24.60 7.24
C ILE A 393 -8.23 24.75 7.90
N ILE A 394 -8.81 23.67 8.44
CA ILE A 394 -10.09 23.72 9.17
C ILE A 394 -9.98 24.61 10.41
N GLU A 395 -8.90 24.45 11.18
CA GLU A 395 -8.64 25.24 12.40
C GLU A 395 -8.33 26.71 12.08
N ASP A 396 -7.32 26.99 11.24
CA ASP A 396 -6.84 28.35 10.93
C ASP A 396 -7.89 29.23 10.25
N TYR A 397 -8.68 28.67 9.33
CA TYR A 397 -9.67 29.43 8.56
C TYR A 397 -11.10 29.28 9.10
N SER A 398 -11.32 28.43 10.11
CA SER A 398 -12.65 28.17 10.70
C SER A 398 -13.73 27.85 9.65
N VAL A 399 -13.37 26.95 8.72
CA VAL A 399 -14.12 26.69 7.47
C VAL A 399 -15.48 26.02 7.70
N ASN A 400 -16.41 26.24 6.77
CA ASN A 400 -17.72 25.60 6.76
C ASN A 400 -17.67 24.30 5.94
N VAL A 401 -17.18 23.22 6.56
CA VAL A 401 -17.11 21.88 5.97
C VAL A 401 -18.52 21.43 5.54
N LYS A 402 -18.64 21.02 4.28
CA LYS A 402 -19.82 20.40 3.68
C LYS A 402 -19.67 18.89 3.75
N TYR A 403 -20.80 18.20 3.88
CA TYR A 403 -20.90 16.74 3.92
C TYR A 403 -22.04 16.33 2.99
N ASP A 404 -21.77 15.41 2.06
CA ASP A 404 -22.79 14.73 1.28
C ASP A 404 -22.96 13.30 1.83
N GLU A 405 -24.16 13.02 2.34
CA GLU A 405 -24.53 11.73 2.94
C GLU A 405 -24.70 10.61 1.91
N THR A 406 -24.95 10.93 0.64
CA THR A 406 -25.08 9.94 -0.44
C THR A 406 -23.72 9.61 -1.04
N ALA A 407 -22.88 10.63 -1.28
CA ALA A 407 -21.51 10.46 -1.75
C ALA A 407 -20.52 10.06 -0.64
N GLY A 408 -20.93 10.11 0.64
CA GLY A 408 -20.13 9.67 1.79
C GLY A 408 -18.77 10.35 1.87
N VAL A 409 -18.75 11.68 1.71
CA VAL A 409 -17.53 12.49 1.53
C VAL A 409 -17.75 13.94 2.01
N ASN A 410 -16.67 14.63 2.34
CA ASN A 410 -16.69 16.04 2.73
C ASN A 410 -16.05 16.92 1.67
N TRP A 411 -16.38 18.21 1.64
CA TRP A 411 -15.57 19.22 0.97
C TRP A 411 -15.63 20.57 1.68
N MET A 412 -14.66 21.44 1.40
CA MET A 412 -14.60 22.78 1.99
C MET A 412 -13.96 23.79 1.03
N THR A 413 -14.20 25.07 1.28
CA THR A 413 -13.51 26.18 0.61
C THR A 413 -12.86 27.14 1.59
N TRP A 414 -11.71 27.69 1.19
CA TRP A 414 -10.95 28.69 1.94
C TRP A 414 -10.24 29.66 0.99
N SER A 415 -9.66 30.74 1.55
CA SER A 415 -8.89 31.75 0.81
C SER A 415 -9.56 32.32 -0.45
N GLY A 416 -10.89 32.30 -0.50
CA GLY A 416 -11.72 32.84 -1.58
C GLY A 416 -11.90 31.94 -2.81
N ASN A 417 -10.91 31.14 -3.21
CA ASN A 417 -11.03 30.28 -4.41
C ASN A 417 -10.40 28.89 -4.28
N GLN A 418 -9.94 28.49 -3.09
CA GLN A 418 -9.39 27.16 -2.88
C GLN A 418 -10.51 26.22 -2.43
N TRP A 419 -10.49 24.98 -2.93
CA TRP A 419 -11.49 23.94 -2.71
C TRP A 419 -10.78 22.60 -2.49
N VAL A 420 -11.27 21.75 -1.60
CA VAL A 420 -10.75 20.38 -1.40
C VAL A 420 -11.88 19.44 -0.98
N SER A 421 -11.90 18.24 -1.56
CA SER A 421 -12.71 17.11 -1.08
C SER A 421 -11.85 16.17 -0.26
N PHE A 422 -12.38 15.64 0.84
CA PHE A 422 -11.63 14.81 1.79
C PHE A 422 -12.55 13.95 2.67
N ASP A 423 -11.95 13.01 3.40
CA ASP A 423 -12.62 12.13 4.35
C ASP A 423 -12.35 12.52 5.82
N ASN A 424 -13.32 12.28 6.70
CA ASN A 424 -13.20 12.49 8.16
C ASN A 424 -13.75 11.27 8.91
N ALA A 425 -13.73 11.28 10.25
CA ALA A 425 -14.12 10.12 11.04
C ALA A 425 -15.53 9.56 10.69
N ARG A 426 -16.51 10.43 10.38
CA ARG A 426 -17.84 10.04 9.90
C ARG A 426 -17.78 9.33 8.55
N THR A 427 -17.10 9.91 7.56
CA THR A 427 -17.12 9.38 6.20
C THR A 427 -16.23 8.16 6.04
N LEU A 428 -15.13 8.06 6.79
CA LEU A 428 -14.39 6.80 6.95
C LEU A 428 -15.26 5.72 7.60
N LYS A 429 -16.02 6.04 8.67
CA LYS A 429 -16.97 5.08 9.26
C LYS A 429 -18.04 4.64 8.25
N GLN A 430 -18.56 5.58 7.47
CA GLN A 430 -19.56 5.30 6.43
C GLN A 430 -19.01 4.41 5.31
N LYS A 431 -17.75 4.62 4.89
CA LYS A 431 -17.04 3.77 3.94
C LYS A 431 -16.79 2.36 4.51
N ALA A 432 -16.49 2.25 5.80
CA ALA A 432 -16.37 0.96 6.50
C ALA A 432 -17.73 0.22 6.61
N ASP A 433 -18.81 0.91 6.97
CA ASP A 433 -20.16 0.34 6.99
C ASP A 433 -20.63 -0.09 5.58
N PHE A 434 -20.24 0.65 4.54
CA PHE A 434 -20.43 0.25 3.16
C PHE A 434 -19.63 -1.02 2.82
N ALA A 435 -18.34 -1.09 3.17
CA ALA A 435 -17.50 -2.28 2.97
C ALA A 435 -18.10 -3.53 3.64
N ASN A 436 -18.55 -3.39 4.89
CA ASN A 436 -19.30 -4.42 5.62
C ASN A 436 -20.59 -4.84 4.89
N SER A 437 -21.37 -3.88 4.37
CA SER A 437 -22.59 -4.18 3.63
C SER A 437 -22.34 -4.98 2.35
N LYS A 438 -21.17 -4.80 1.72
CA LYS A 438 -20.72 -5.50 0.50
C LYS A 438 -19.85 -6.74 0.78
N CYS A 439 -19.75 -7.18 2.03
CA CYS A 439 -18.97 -8.36 2.44
C CYS A 439 -17.47 -8.29 2.10
N LEU A 440 -16.90 -7.08 2.00
CA LEU A 440 -15.49 -6.89 1.70
C LEU A 440 -14.63 -7.45 2.85
N GLY A 441 -13.50 -8.08 2.51
CA GLY A 441 -12.61 -8.77 3.46
C GLY A 441 -11.82 -7.84 4.39
N GLY A 442 -11.90 -6.53 4.19
CA GLY A 442 -11.17 -5.55 4.98
C GLY A 442 -11.12 -4.17 4.36
N LEU A 443 -10.25 -3.34 4.93
CA LEU A 443 -9.96 -1.98 4.53
C LEU A 443 -8.45 -1.82 4.34
N PHE A 444 -8.02 -0.86 3.51
CA PHE A 444 -6.66 -0.35 3.56
C PHE A 444 -6.62 1.17 3.40
N SER A 445 -5.54 1.82 3.87
CA SER A 445 -5.37 3.26 3.78
C SER A 445 -4.16 3.69 2.95
N TRP A 446 -4.35 4.69 2.07
CA TRP A 446 -3.30 5.47 1.44
C TRP A 446 -3.31 6.90 2.01
N ALA A 447 -2.37 7.32 2.85
CA ALA A 447 -1.31 6.56 3.53
C ALA A 447 -1.29 6.99 5.02
N LEU A 448 -0.79 6.12 5.91
CA LEU A 448 -0.88 6.36 7.37
C LEU A 448 -0.14 7.62 7.81
N ASP A 449 0.94 7.95 7.13
CA ASP A 449 1.81 9.09 7.43
C ASP A 449 1.28 10.42 6.87
N MET A 450 0.21 10.42 6.06
CA MET A 450 -0.57 11.63 5.75
C MET A 450 -1.61 11.96 6.84
N GLY A 451 -1.80 11.06 7.81
CA GLY A 451 -2.50 11.32 9.06
C GLY A 451 -3.97 10.89 9.06
N GLY A 452 -4.85 11.82 9.46
CA GLY A 452 -6.29 11.57 9.53
C GLY A 452 -6.72 10.60 10.63
N PRO A 453 -8.02 10.52 10.96
CA PRO A 453 -8.51 9.74 12.08
C PRO A 453 -8.29 8.22 11.92
N GLY A 454 -8.15 7.73 10.68
CA GLY A 454 -7.84 6.33 10.39
C GLY A 454 -6.40 5.90 10.72
N SER A 455 -5.46 6.85 10.86
CA SER A 455 -4.09 6.52 11.32
C SER A 455 -4.04 6.14 12.81
N LEU A 456 -5.07 6.47 13.60
CA LEU A 456 -5.18 6.10 15.02
C LEU A 456 -6.10 4.91 15.31
N LYS A 457 -7.08 4.62 14.45
CA LYS A 457 -8.17 3.65 14.69
C LYS A 457 -8.53 2.92 13.41
N ASN A 458 -8.98 1.67 13.52
CA ASN A 458 -9.71 1.05 12.42
C ASN A 458 -10.99 1.89 12.16
N PRO A 459 -11.30 2.28 10.90
CA PRO A 459 -12.54 2.97 10.56
C PRO A 459 -13.83 2.29 11.06
N ASN A 460 -13.82 0.98 11.29
CA ASN A 460 -14.94 0.27 11.93
C ASN A 460 -15.17 0.67 13.41
N ASP A 461 -14.15 1.08 14.15
CA ASP A 461 -14.23 1.52 15.56
C ASP A 461 -14.70 2.98 15.73
N MET A 462 -14.97 3.69 14.61
CA MET A 462 -15.38 5.10 14.63
C MET A 462 -16.89 5.27 14.86
N SER A 463 -17.32 6.49 15.18
CA SER A 463 -18.74 6.85 15.27
C SER A 463 -19.16 7.68 14.06
N SER A 464 -20.34 7.42 13.50
CA SER A 464 -20.95 8.28 12.48
C SER A 464 -21.27 9.70 13.00
N SER A 465 -21.26 9.91 14.32
CA SER A 465 -21.34 11.24 14.93
C SER A 465 -20.02 12.01 14.91
N ASP A 466 -18.88 11.32 14.84
CA ASP A 466 -17.54 11.91 14.95
C ASP A 466 -17.17 12.65 13.66
N THR A 467 -16.65 13.88 13.78
CA THR A 467 -16.17 14.67 12.63
C THR A 467 -14.73 15.13 12.83
N GLY A 468 -13.99 14.50 13.75
CA GLY A 468 -12.58 14.78 13.96
C GLY A 468 -11.72 14.42 12.75
N MET A 469 -10.65 15.20 12.57
CA MET A 469 -9.56 14.95 11.61
C MET A 469 -8.25 14.54 12.30
N GLY A 470 -8.22 14.50 13.63
CA GLY A 470 -7.00 14.23 14.41
C GLY A 470 -6.46 12.82 14.18
N GLY A 471 -5.23 12.75 13.64
CA GLY A 471 -4.52 11.50 13.35
C GLY A 471 -3.35 11.21 14.29
N ALA A 472 -2.44 10.36 13.83
CA ALA A 472 -1.26 9.93 14.57
C ALA A 472 -0.38 11.13 14.99
N ASN A 473 0.36 10.96 16.08
CA ASN A 473 1.36 11.97 16.46
C ASN A 473 2.68 11.68 15.73
N THR A 474 3.09 12.62 14.89
CA THR A 474 4.36 12.64 14.14
C THR A 474 5.58 12.39 15.04
N ASP A 475 5.56 12.91 16.27
CA ASP A 475 6.60 12.70 17.31
C ASP A 475 6.68 11.26 17.84
N GLY A 476 5.79 10.35 17.44
CA GLY A 476 5.84 8.93 17.80
C GLY A 476 4.99 8.54 19.00
N GLY A 477 3.69 8.83 18.94
CA GLY A 477 2.70 8.34 19.91
C GLY A 477 2.43 6.83 19.75
N SER A 478 3.29 5.98 20.31
CA SER A 478 3.18 4.52 20.15
C SER A 478 1.87 3.96 20.70
N ASP A 479 1.39 2.89 20.05
CA ASP A 479 0.39 1.93 20.56
C ASP A 479 0.87 1.08 21.76
N GLY A 480 2.08 1.37 22.26
CA GLY A 480 2.60 0.92 23.54
C GLY A 480 3.30 -0.44 23.52
N THR A 481 3.22 -1.16 24.64
CA THR A 481 3.85 -2.49 24.83
C THR A 481 2.84 -3.62 24.66
N GLY A 482 1.54 -3.32 24.51
CA GLY A 482 0.49 -4.33 24.53
C GLY A 482 0.45 -5.05 25.87
N VAL A 483 0.60 -6.38 25.88
CA VAL A 483 0.56 -7.21 27.09
C VAL A 483 1.97 -7.53 27.58
N LEU A 484 2.33 -7.06 28.77
CA LEU A 484 3.63 -7.27 29.42
C LEU A 484 3.52 -8.26 30.58
N TYR A 485 4.09 -9.46 30.43
CA TYR A 485 4.24 -10.43 31.52
C TYR A 485 5.49 -10.12 32.34
N VAL A 486 5.31 -9.76 33.61
CA VAL A 486 6.39 -9.36 34.52
C VAL A 486 6.90 -10.55 35.35
N GLY A 487 8.21 -10.63 35.55
CA GLY A 487 8.87 -11.67 36.34
C GLY A 487 8.82 -11.45 37.87
N PRO A 488 9.06 -12.51 38.68
CA PRO A 488 9.03 -12.46 40.15
C PRO A 488 9.87 -11.36 40.81
N GLU A 489 10.87 -10.83 40.11
CA GLU A 489 11.75 -9.75 40.56
C GLU A 489 10.96 -8.52 41.04
N VAL A 490 9.81 -8.22 40.41
CA VAL A 490 8.97 -7.05 40.73
C VAL A 490 8.43 -7.06 42.16
N LEU A 491 8.29 -8.25 42.77
CA LEU A 491 7.86 -8.41 44.16
C LEU A 491 8.94 -7.93 45.16
N THR A 492 10.19 -7.81 44.71
CA THR A 492 11.34 -7.34 45.52
C THR A 492 11.90 -5.99 45.07
N SER A 493 11.74 -5.67 43.78
CA SER A 493 12.14 -4.42 43.14
C SER A 493 10.92 -3.83 42.45
N PRO A 494 10.08 -3.03 43.15
CA PRO A 494 8.74 -2.65 42.70
C PRO A 494 8.76 -1.55 41.62
N THR A 495 9.34 -1.87 40.47
CA THR A 495 9.45 -0.98 39.31
C THR A 495 9.31 -1.78 38.02
N VAL A 496 8.39 -1.36 37.17
CA VAL A 496 8.18 -1.85 35.80
C VAL A 496 8.48 -0.72 34.84
N THR A 497 9.24 -1.01 33.80
CA THR A 497 9.46 -0.10 32.67
C THR A 497 8.67 -0.62 31.47
N ALA A 498 7.97 0.23 30.73
CA ALA A 498 7.42 -0.15 29.43
C ALA A 498 7.11 1.11 28.60
N ILE A 499 6.63 0.94 27.38
CA ILE A 499 5.95 2.01 26.64
C ILE A 499 4.44 1.88 26.90
N ALA A 500 3.79 2.90 27.45
CA ALA A 500 2.34 2.96 27.52
C ALA A 500 1.73 3.25 26.13
N PRO A 501 0.54 2.71 25.78
CA PRO A 501 -0.35 1.90 26.63
C PRO A 501 0.16 0.48 26.93
N VAL A 502 -0.20 -0.08 28.09
CA VAL A 502 0.26 -1.42 28.50
C VAL A 502 -0.70 -2.14 29.46
N ASP A 503 -0.99 -3.41 29.18
CA ASP A 503 -1.61 -4.40 30.07
C ASP A 503 -0.48 -5.11 30.86
N ILE A 504 -0.25 -4.74 32.12
CA ILE A 504 0.79 -5.35 32.96
C ILE A 504 0.21 -6.57 33.69
N ILE A 505 0.76 -7.75 33.41
CA ILE A 505 0.42 -9.02 34.09
C ILE A 505 1.53 -9.37 35.08
N PHE A 506 1.17 -9.46 36.36
CA PHE A 506 2.12 -9.70 37.45
C PHE A 506 2.40 -11.19 37.68
N PRO A 507 3.58 -11.56 38.20
CA PRO A 507 3.90 -12.93 38.56
C PRO A 507 3.05 -13.42 39.74
N GLN A 508 2.94 -14.73 39.90
CA GLN A 508 2.39 -15.32 41.12
C GLN A 508 3.41 -15.23 42.27
N ASP A 509 2.95 -14.87 43.47
CA ASP A 509 3.74 -14.96 44.71
C ASP A 509 3.47 -16.30 45.41
N ILE A 510 4.53 -16.97 45.89
CA ILE A 510 4.45 -18.31 46.47
C ILE A 510 4.70 -18.23 47.98
N LEU A 511 3.66 -18.54 48.76
CA LEU A 511 3.70 -18.42 50.21
C LEU A 511 4.57 -19.51 50.84
N GLY A 512 5.48 -19.13 51.73
CA GLY A 512 6.38 -20.05 52.44
C GLY A 512 5.67 -21.10 53.31
N SER A 513 4.38 -20.92 53.60
CA SER A 513 3.48 -21.96 54.11
C SER A 513 2.03 -21.68 53.71
N PRO A 514 1.18 -22.73 53.55
CA PRO A 514 -0.24 -22.55 53.29
C PRO A 514 -0.91 -21.68 54.35
N THR A 515 -1.67 -20.68 53.90
CA THR A 515 -2.27 -19.63 54.74
C THR A 515 -3.78 -19.69 54.60
N VAL A 516 -4.50 -19.67 55.73
CA VAL A 516 -5.97 -19.59 55.74
C VAL A 516 -6.39 -18.13 55.74
N ILE A 517 -7.20 -17.74 54.75
CA ILE A 517 -7.87 -16.44 54.72
C ILE A 517 -9.37 -16.64 54.97
N SER A 518 -10.01 -15.63 55.57
CA SER A 518 -11.45 -15.60 55.80
C SER A 518 -12.02 -14.34 55.11
N PRO A 519 -12.52 -14.46 53.86
CA PRO A 519 -13.15 -13.35 53.16
C PRO A 519 -14.37 -12.81 53.92
N GLU A 520 -14.75 -11.56 53.65
CA GLU A 520 -16.04 -11.02 54.08
C GLU A 520 -17.19 -11.64 53.27
N SER A 521 -18.45 -11.36 53.63
CA SER A 521 -19.59 -11.83 52.81
C SER A 521 -19.68 -11.04 51.50
N TYR A 522 -19.77 -11.73 50.37
CA TYR A 522 -19.90 -11.09 49.05
C TYR A 522 -21.31 -10.49 48.86
N PRO A 523 -21.46 -9.16 48.71
CA PRO A 523 -22.76 -8.54 48.50
C PRO A 523 -23.15 -8.60 47.01
N THR A 524 -24.35 -9.12 46.72
CA THR A 524 -24.85 -9.27 45.35
C THR A 524 -26.38 -9.17 45.31
N SER A 525 -26.99 -9.40 44.15
CA SER A 525 -28.44 -9.51 43.99
C SER A 525 -28.77 -10.70 43.08
N LEU A 526 -29.70 -11.55 43.53
CA LEU A 526 -30.03 -12.79 42.82
C LEU A 526 -31.49 -12.75 42.35
N GLU A 527 -31.75 -13.09 41.08
CA GLU A 527 -33.12 -13.34 40.63
C GLU A 527 -33.63 -14.66 41.23
N VAL A 528 -34.78 -14.62 41.91
CA VAL A 528 -35.52 -15.79 42.40
C VAL A 528 -36.79 -15.92 41.56
N VAL A 529 -37.09 -17.14 41.13
CA VAL A 529 -38.21 -17.44 40.23
C VAL A 529 -39.05 -18.58 40.80
N TRP A 530 -40.34 -18.35 41.02
CA TRP A 530 -41.27 -19.36 41.52
C TRP A 530 -42.56 -19.41 40.70
N ASN A 531 -43.22 -20.58 40.70
CA ASN A 531 -44.53 -20.73 40.07
C ASN A 531 -45.63 -20.43 41.08
N THR A 532 -46.61 -19.65 40.65
CA THR A 532 -47.68 -19.09 41.48
C THR A 532 -49.00 -19.59 40.92
N THR A 533 -49.61 -20.56 41.61
CA THR A 533 -50.84 -21.23 41.15
C THR A 533 -52.07 -20.63 41.84
N THR A 534 -52.90 -19.93 41.06
CA THR A 534 -54.14 -19.30 41.51
C THR A 534 -55.34 -20.11 41.05
N THR A 535 -56.17 -20.54 41.99
CA THR A 535 -57.42 -21.27 41.71
C THR A 535 -58.57 -20.28 41.59
N VAL A 536 -59.24 -20.25 40.44
CA VAL A 536 -60.37 -19.35 40.14
C VAL A 536 -61.62 -20.17 39.89
N THR A 537 -62.55 -20.15 40.84
CA THR A 537 -63.83 -20.86 40.74
C THR A 537 -64.90 -19.95 40.15
N SER A 538 -65.52 -20.37 39.05
CA SER A 538 -66.63 -19.64 38.42
C SER A 538 -67.76 -20.62 38.10
N GLY A 539 -68.93 -20.42 38.72
CA GLY A 539 -70.03 -21.39 38.68
C GLY A 539 -69.62 -22.74 39.27
N THR A 540 -69.96 -23.82 38.56
CA THR A 540 -69.57 -25.20 38.90
C THR A 540 -68.23 -25.63 38.30
N SER A 541 -67.49 -24.71 37.68
CA SER A 541 -66.20 -24.97 37.03
C SER A 541 -65.05 -24.30 37.78
N THR A 542 -64.08 -25.10 38.23
CA THR A 542 -62.84 -24.64 38.85
C THR A 542 -61.75 -24.54 37.78
N GLY A 543 -61.30 -23.32 37.47
CA GLY A 543 -60.12 -23.09 36.66
C GLY A 543 -58.87 -22.98 37.54
N VAL A 544 -57.76 -23.57 37.10
CA VAL A 544 -56.44 -23.39 37.73
C VAL A 544 -55.57 -22.63 36.75
N SER A 545 -55.00 -21.50 37.20
CA SER A 545 -54.07 -20.69 36.42
C SER A 545 -52.72 -20.67 37.12
N THR A 546 -51.69 -21.14 36.43
CA THR A 546 -50.30 -21.09 36.93
C THR A 546 -49.56 -19.98 36.20
N GLY A 547 -49.11 -18.98 36.95
CA GLY A 547 -48.14 -17.99 36.49
C GLY A 547 -46.74 -18.28 37.04
N THR A 548 -45.76 -17.48 36.64
CA THR A 548 -44.40 -17.51 37.18
C THR A 548 -44.04 -16.10 37.65
N THR A 549 -43.72 -15.96 38.94
CA THR A 549 -43.27 -14.70 39.54
C THR A 549 -41.73 -14.65 39.52
N ARG A 550 -41.17 -13.46 39.29
CA ARG A 550 -39.73 -13.17 39.29
C ARG A 550 -39.45 -12.03 40.26
N TYR A 551 -38.41 -12.14 41.09
CA TYR A 551 -37.99 -11.09 42.03
C TYR A 551 -36.47 -11.04 42.16
N ILE A 552 -35.88 -9.85 42.16
CA ILE A 552 -34.43 -9.66 42.36
C ILE A 552 -34.19 -9.33 43.83
N MET A 553 -33.56 -10.25 44.55
CA MET A 553 -33.32 -10.18 45.99
C MET A 553 -31.87 -9.79 46.31
N PRO A 554 -31.61 -8.63 46.95
CA PRO A 554 -30.31 -8.31 47.52
C PRO A 554 -29.88 -9.39 48.52
N THR A 555 -28.71 -9.98 48.30
CA THR A 555 -28.24 -11.19 49.00
C THR A 555 -26.76 -11.03 49.36
N ASN A 556 -26.41 -11.22 50.64
CA ASN A 556 -25.02 -11.30 51.08
C ASN A 556 -24.61 -12.77 51.18
N ILE A 557 -23.78 -13.25 50.26
CA ILE A 557 -23.33 -14.64 50.23
C ILE A 557 -22.18 -14.81 51.23
N ALA A 558 -22.36 -15.68 52.21
CA ALA A 558 -21.32 -16.02 53.17
C ALA A 558 -20.25 -16.88 52.50
N VAL A 559 -19.00 -16.40 52.50
CA VAL A 559 -17.86 -17.11 51.91
C VAL A 559 -17.16 -17.95 52.99
N PRO A 560 -16.92 -19.25 52.78
CA PRO A 560 -16.15 -20.06 53.72
C PRO A 560 -14.66 -19.66 53.72
N PRO A 561 -13.92 -19.83 54.84
CA PRO A 561 -12.48 -19.65 54.84
C PRO A 561 -11.77 -20.57 53.84
N VAL A 562 -10.81 -20.04 53.10
CA VAL A 562 -10.05 -20.78 52.07
C VAL A 562 -8.57 -20.84 52.44
N THR A 563 -7.90 -21.93 52.05
CA THR A 563 -6.45 -22.12 52.28
C THR A 563 -5.71 -21.92 50.97
N ILE A 564 -4.81 -20.94 50.92
CA ILE A 564 -4.01 -20.61 49.74
C ILE A 564 -2.53 -20.91 49.97
N GLY A 565 -1.83 -21.38 48.94
CA GLY A 565 -0.36 -21.50 48.90
C GLY A 565 0.31 -20.50 47.95
N THR A 566 -0.49 -19.80 47.15
CA THR A 566 -0.05 -18.89 46.08
C THR A 566 -1.00 -17.70 46.05
N ILE A 567 -0.47 -16.51 45.72
CA ILE A 567 -1.24 -15.29 45.46
C ILE A 567 -1.04 -14.92 43.98
N TYR A 568 -2.14 -14.79 43.25
CA TYR A 568 -2.15 -14.04 41.98
C TYR A 568 -2.54 -12.58 42.28
N TYR A 569 -2.29 -11.68 41.33
CA TYR A 569 -2.65 -10.26 41.45
C TYR A 569 -3.49 -9.84 40.24
N TYR A 570 -4.35 -8.83 40.43
CA TYR A 570 -5.06 -8.20 39.32
C TYR A 570 -4.08 -7.57 38.31
N ASN A 571 -4.36 -7.70 37.01
CA ASN A 571 -3.63 -6.98 35.96
C ASN A 571 -3.67 -5.46 36.21
N TRP A 572 -2.61 -4.74 35.84
CA TRP A 572 -2.61 -3.27 35.84
C TRP A 572 -2.56 -2.72 34.42
N ASN A 573 -3.68 -2.19 33.93
CA ASN A 573 -3.76 -1.53 32.64
C ASN A 573 -3.42 -0.04 32.76
N ILE A 574 -2.56 0.45 31.87
CA ILE A 574 -2.22 1.86 31.70
C ILE A 574 -2.63 2.28 30.28
N THR A 575 -3.76 2.97 30.15
CA THR A 575 -4.34 3.34 28.85
C THR A 575 -3.75 4.61 28.20
N ASN A 576 -3.11 5.49 28.96
CA ASN A 576 -2.66 6.80 28.49
C ASN A 576 -1.21 6.72 27.94
N PRO A 577 -0.97 6.96 26.64
CA PRO A 577 0.35 6.84 26.01
C PRO A 577 1.40 7.85 26.55
N HIS A 578 0.95 8.93 27.18
CA HIS A 578 1.81 10.03 27.62
C HIS A 578 2.22 9.96 29.11
N VAL A 579 1.91 8.85 29.79
CA VAL A 579 2.33 8.64 31.19
C VAL A 579 3.83 8.38 31.26
N THR A 580 4.60 9.36 31.75
CA THR A 580 6.06 9.22 31.95
C THR A 580 6.42 8.40 33.18
N SER A 581 5.62 8.48 34.24
CA SER A 581 5.71 7.67 35.45
C SER A 581 4.37 7.66 36.19
N THR A 582 4.03 6.55 36.87
CA THR A 582 2.83 6.45 37.72
C THR A 582 2.99 5.34 38.77
N HIS A 583 2.08 5.28 39.75
CA HIS A 583 2.07 4.25 40.79
C HIS A 583 0.74 3.50 40.83
N GLY A 584 0.81 2.20 41.08
CA GLY A 584 -0.34 1.30 41.22
C GLY A 584 -0.08 0.26 42.30
N SER A 585 -1.13 -0.37 42.83
CA SER A 585 -1.02 -1.31 43.95
C SER A 585 -1.16 -2.77 43.50
N LEU A 586 -0.34 -3.67 44.05
CA LEU A 586 -0.50 -5.12 43.92
C LEU A 586 -1.69 -5.60 44.78
N ILE A 587 -2.88 -5.51 44.22
CA ILE A 587 -4.11 -6.05 44.80
C ILE A 587 -4.18 -7.56 44.45
N PRO A 588 -4.26 -8.47 45.44
CA PRO A 588 -4.45 -9.90 45.18
C PRO A 588 -5.71 -10.18 44.35
N SER A 589 -5.66 -11.19 43.49
CA SER A 589 -6.81 -11.78 42.81
C SER A 589 -6.89 -13.24 43.22
N ILE A 590 -7.64 -13.52 44.29
CA ILE A 590 -7.71 -14.85 44.91
C ILE A 590 -9.04 -15.51 44.55
N ASP A 591 -8.98 -16.52 43.69
CA ASP A 591 -10.14 -17.32 43.29
C ASP A 591 -10.80 -18.00 44.50
N LEU A 592 -12.13 -17.97 44.53
CA LEU A 592 -12.94 -18.55 45.59
C LEU A 592 -13.70 -19.79 45.07
N PRO A 593 -13.84 -20.85 45.89
CA PRO A 593 -14.63 -22.01 45.50
C PRO A 593 -16.10 -21.60 45.33
N PRO A 594 -16.83 -22.15 44.35
CA PRO A 594 -18.24 -21.82 44.14
C PRO A 594 -19.10 -22.12 45.37
N VAL A 595 -19.95 -21.18 45.76
CA VAL A 595 -20.80 -21.29 46.95
C VAL A 595 -22.20 -21.73 46.54
N THR A 596 -22.74 -22.76 47.20
CA THR A 596 -24.12 -23.19 47.01
C THR A 596 -25.06 -22.27 47.78
N VAL A 597 -25.91 -21.54 47.07
CA VAL A 597 -27.03 -20.77 47.64
C VAL A 597 -28.29 -21.62 47.59
N ILE A 598 -29.06 -21.60 48.68
CA ILE A 598 -30.41 -22.16 48.73
C ILE A 598 -31.38 -21.01 48.51
N ASP A 599 -32.27 -21.14 47.53
CA ASP A 599 -33.24 -20.11 47.21
C ASP A 599 -34.45 -20.19 48.13
N ASP A 600 -34.83 -19.04 48.69
CA ASP A 600 -36.10 -18.90 49.41
C ASP A 600 -37.26 -19.12 48.41
N PRO A 601 -38.15 -20.11 48.61
CA PRO A 601 -39.26 -20.37 47.70
C PRO A 601 -40.42 -19.39 47.88
N ASN A 602 -40.34 -18.48 48.88
CA ASN A 602 -41.31 -17.44 49.16
C ASN A 602 -40.65 -16.12 49.64
N PRO A 603 -39.78 -15.48 48.84
CA PRO A 603 -38.98 -14.32 49.28
C PRO A 603 -39.81 -13.06 49.56
N LEU A 604 -41.09 -13.05 49.14
CA LEU A 604 -42.05 -11.97 49.41
C LEU A 604 -43.06 -12.32 50.53
N ASN A 605 -42.93 -13.50 51.15
CA ASN A 605 -43.78 -14.01 52.22
C ASN A 605 -45.30 -13.99 51.87
N GLU A 606 -45.60 -14.32 50.62
CA GLU A 606 -46.96 -14.45 50.08
C GLU A 606 -47.74 -15.59 50.77
N THR A 607 -49.06 -15.51 50.81
CA THR A 607 -49.91 -16.50 51.49
C THR A 607 -51.07 -16.95 50.61
N GLY A 608 -51.45 -18.23 50.74
CA GLY A 608 -52.54 -18.85 49.96
C GLY A 608 -52.13 -19.44 48.61
N VAL A 609 -50.84 -19.47 48.29
CA VAL A 609 -50.28 -20.04 47.05
C VAL A 609 -49.40 -21.27 47.33
N SER A 610 -49.17 -22.11 46.32
CA SER A 610 -48.32 -23.31 46.40
C SER A 610 -46.93 -23.02 45.85
N HIS A 611 -45.90 -23.07 46.70
CA HIS A 611 -44.52 -22.79 46.30
C HIS A 611 -43.80 -24.03 45.72
N SER A 612 -42.79 -23.79 44.88
CA SER A 612 -41.87 -24.83 44.39
C SER A 612 -41.02 -25.43 45.54
N PRO A 613 -40.45 -26.63 45.36
CA PRO A 613 -39.40 -27.14 46.25
C PRO A 613 -38.20 -26.20 46.34
N LEU A 614 -37.39 -26.32 47.40
CA LEU A 614 -36.15 -25.56 47.59
C LEU A 614 -35.23 -25.73 46.38
N GLY A 615 -35.00 -24.64 45.64
CA GLY A 615 -33.96 -24.56 44.63
C GLY A 615 -32.59 -24.43 45.29
N THR A 616 -31.58 -25.10 44.73
CA THR A 616 -30.18 -24.85 45.08
C THR A 616 -29.43 -24.51 43.81
N ARG A 617 -28.61 -23.45 43.88
CA ARG A 617 -27.76 -23.02 42.77
C ARG A 617 -26.34 -22.78 43.23
N VAL A 618 -25.39 -23.09 42.35
CA VAL A 618 -23.97 -22.86 42.57
C VAL A 618 -23.63 -21.49 42.02
N ILE A 619 -23.16 -20.59 42.88
CA ILE A 619 -22.72 -19.24 42.51
C ILE A 619 -21.20 -19.22 42.49
N ASN A 620 -20.63 -18.90 41.33
CA ASN A 620 -19.22 -18.54 41.22
C ASN A 620 -19.05 -17.12 41.78
N ILE A 621 -18.20 -16.96 42.79
CA ILE A 621 -17.92 -15.65 43.41
C ILE A 621 -16.68 -15.06 42.71
N PRO A 622 -16.66 -13.75 42.39
CA PRO A 622 -15.47 -13.12 41.79
C PRO A 622 -14.25 -13.19 42.73
N PRO A 623 -13.01 -13.08 42.20
CA PRO A 623 -11.80 -13.14 43.00
C PRO A 623 -11.77 -12.12 44.14
N TRP A 624 -11.28 -12.54 45.30
CA TRP A 624 -11.16 -11.68 46.49
C TRP A 624 -9.79 -10.96 46.50
N PRO A 625 -9.73 -9.67 46.90
CA PRO A 625 -10.80 -8.85 47.45
C PRO A 625 -11.54 -8.01 46.40
N TRP A 626 -12.85 -7.88 46.60
CA TRP A 626 -13.73 -6.97 45.85
C TRP A 626 -13.79 -5.55 46.46
N SER A 627 -13.08 -5.29 47.56
CA SER A 627 -12.99 -3.99 48.22
C SER A 627 -11.55 -3.69 48.64
N THR A 628 -11.09 -2.46 48.43
CA THR A 628 -9.74 -1.99 48.80
C THR A 628 -9.75 -1.10 50.05
N GLY A 629 -10.85 -1.11 50.80
CA GLY A 629 -11.16 -0.14 51.86
C GLY A 629 -10.27 -0.26 53.09
N GLY A 630 -9.18 0.51 53.12
CA GLY A 630 -8.30 0.66 54.30
C GLY A 630 -7.19 -0.38 54.42
N THR A 631 -7.08 -1.32 53.48
CA THR A 631 -5.92 -2.22 53.38
C THR A 631 -4.80 -1.54 52.60
N VAL A 632 -3.57 -1.59 53.12
CA VAL A 632 -2.37 -1.07 52.44
C VAL A 632 -1.69 -2.21 51.69
N TYR A 633 -1.66 -2.11 50.37
CA TYR A 633 -0.99 -3.05 49.47
C TYR A 633 0.40 -2.54 49.06
N PRO A 634 1.32 -3.41 48.57
CA PRO A 634 2.57 -2.97 47.97
C PRO A 634 2.31 -2.11 46.73
N ASN A 635 3.03 -1.00 46.58
CA ASN A 635 2.94 -0.14 45.39
C ASN A 635 4.09 -0.42 44.41
N ILE A 636 3.74 -0.59 43.14
CA ILE A 636 4.64 -0.66 42.00
C ILE A 636 4.76 0.72 41.36
N THR A 637 5.96 1.05 40.88
CA THR A 637 6.20 2.22 40.03
C THR A 637 6.25 1.79 38.57
N PHE A 638 5.42 2.37 37.72
CA PHE A 638 5.59 2.31 36.27
C PHE A 638 6.47 3.49 35.82
N ASN A 639 7.36 3.26 34.86
CA ASN A 639 8.11 4.31 34.15
C ASN A 639 8.09 4.07 32.64
N GLN A 640 7.98 5.14 31.86
CA GLN A 640 8.05 5.08 30.40
C GLN A 640 9.48 4.76 29.94
N GLY A 641 9.66 3.77 29.07
CA GLY A 641 10.97 3.48 28.47
C GLY A 641 11.10 2.13 27.76
N SER A 642 12.25 1.95 27.11
CA SER A 642 12.67 0.72 26.43
C SER A 642 14.09 0.32 26.85
N PRO A 643 14.42 -1.00 26.87
CA PRO A 643 13.49 -2.12 26.71
C PRO A 643 12.51 -2.24 27.90
N PRO A 644 11.42 -3.01 27.76
CA PRO A 644 10.54 -3.33 28.88
C PRO A 644 11.29 -3.91 30.08
N GLY A 645 10.83 -3.52 31.27
CA GLY A 645 11.31 -4.00 32.57
C GLY A 645 10.91 -5.46 32.83
N PRO A 646 11.37 -6.03 33.96
CA PRO A 646 11.68 -7.46 34.12
C PRO A 646 10.67 -8.40 33.48
N THR A 647 10.95 -8.84 32.24
CA THR A 647 10.09 -9.76 31.49
C THR A 647 10.15 -11.15 32.09
N CYS A 648 8.98 -11.75 32.32
CA CYS A 648 8.90 -13.11 32.82
C CYS A 648 9.47 -14.14 31.82
N THR A 649 10.20 -15.13 32.35
CA THR A 649 10.75 -16.27 31.58
C THR A 649 10.22 -17.64 32.03
N ALA A 650 9.65 -17.74 33.22
CA ALA A 650 8.98 -18.94 33.75
C ALA A 650 8.01 -18.56 34.90
N ASN A 651 6.96 -19.36 35.11
CA ASN A 651 5.94 -19.14 36.16
C ASN A 651 5.25 -17.76 36.10
N CYS A 652 5.00 -17.27 34.89
CA CYS A 652 4.33 -16.00 34.64
C CYS A 652 2.88 -16.04 35.14
N GLY A 653 2.35 -14.89 35.56
CA GLY A 653 0.92 -14.77 35.83
C GLY A 653 0.07 -15.01 34.58
N HIS A 654 -1.20 -15.29 34.81
CA HIS A 654 -2.20 -15.37 33.76
C HIS A 654 -2.87 -14.00 33.55
N LYS A 655 -3.37 -13.72 32.34
CA LYS A 655 -4.24 -12.55 32.14
C LYS A 655 -5.55 -12.79 32.89
N CYS A 656 -5.83 -12.00 33.93
CA CYS A 656 -7.16 -12.01 34.54
C CYS A 656 -8.17 -11.52 33.49
N ASN A 657 -9.24 -12.29 33.24
CA ASN A 657 -10.35 -11.85 32.40
C ASN A 657 -11.28 -10.96 33.24
N ASN A 658 -11.77 -9.85 32.68
CA ASN A 658 -12.66 -8.95 33.39
C ASN A 658 -14.05 -9.61 33.57
N PHE A 659 -14.66 -9.40 34.74
CA PHE A 659 -16.01 -9.88 35.04
C PHE A 659 -17.09 -9.34 34.08
N TRP A 660 -16.84 -8.20 33.43
CA TRP A 660 -17.80 -7.52 32.55
C TRP A 660 -18.00 -8.20 31.19
N ASP A 661 -16.97 -8.84 30.64
CA ASP A 661 -17.06 -9.49 29.32
C ASP A 661 -17.79 -10.86 29.40
N GLY A 662 -17.77 -11.48 30.58
CA GLY A 662 -18.40 -12.78 30.86
C GLY A 662 -19.95 -12.81 30.85
N LEU A 663 -20.62 -11.71 30.50
CA LEU A 663 -22.08 -11.65 30.33
C LEU A 663 -22.55 -11.70 28.87
N MET A 664 -21.63 -11.72 27.90
CA MET A 664 -21.97 -11.77 26.46
C MET A 664 -21.35 -12.92 25.66
N GLU A 665 -20.70 -13.90 26.30
CA GLU A 665 -20.47 -15.21 25.67
C GLU A 665 -20.35 -16.35 26.70
N GLY A 666 -21.38 -17.19 26.82
CA GLY A 666 -21.37 -18.32 27.79
C GLY A 666 -22.72 -18.94 28.12
N THR A 667 -23.16 -19.92 27.32
CA THR A 667 -24.12 -20.99 27.69
C THR A 667 -25.43 -20.58 28.40
N ILE A 668 -26.49 -20.35 27.61
CA ILE A 668 -27.78 -20.97 27.94
C ILE A 668 -27.71 -22.42 27.45
N THR A 669 -27.39 -23.36 28.34
CA THR A 669 -27.49 -24.80 28.07
C THR A 669 -28.43 -25.45 29.07
N ALA A 670 -29.68 -25.65 28.66
CA ALA A 670 -30.69 -26.32 29.45
C ALA A 670 -31.52 -27.30 28.60
N VAL A 671 -31.11 -28.58 28.63
CA VAL A 671 -32.00 -29.77 28.59
C VAL A 671 -32.72 -30.03 27.23
N ASP A 672 -32.74 -31.22 26.61
CA ASP A 672 -32.45 -32.60 27.08
C ASP A 672 -31.97 -33.57 25.96
N SER A 673 -31.54 -34.76 26.40
CA SER A 673 -31.89 -36.10 25.87
C SER A 673 -30.95 -36.90 24.94
N THR A 674 -30.78 -38.17 25.33
CA THR A 674 -30.35 -39.36 24.56
C THR A 674 -28.86 -39.59 24.20
N VAL A 675 -28.12 -40.09 25.21
CA VAL A 675 -27.30 -41.34 25.18
C VAL A 675 -26.61 -41.77 23.86
N SER A 676 -25.27 -41.80 23.90
CA SER A 676 -24.47 -42.95 23.42
C SER A 676 -23.15 -43.03 24.21
N GLU A 677 -22.81 -44.21 24.73
CA GLU A 677 -21.55 -44.44 25.46
C GLU A 677 -20.47 -44.97 24.51
N ASP A 678 -19.29 -44.32 24.47
CA ASP A 678 -18.06 -44.94 23.96
C ASP A 678 -16.84 -44.55 24.83
N PRO A 679 -16.37 -45.44 25.73
CA PRO A 679 -15.18 -45.23 26.55
C PRO A 679 -13.84 -45.21 25.77
N ALA A 680 -13.80 -45.68 24.52
CA ALA A 680 -12.56 -45.74 23.75
C ALA A 680 -12.10 -44.34 23.32
N LEU A 681 -13.03 -43.47 22.91
CA LEU A 681 -12.73 -42.12 22.41
C LEU A 681 -12.04 -41.25 23.48
N TRP A 682 -12.55 -41.30 24.72
CA TRP A 682 -11.95 -40.60 25.88
C TRP A 682 -10.53 -41.06 26.20
N THR A 683 -10.26 -42.36 26.03
CA THR A 683 -8.94 -42.94 26.29
C THR A 683 -7.91 -42.54 25.21
N MET A 684 -8.34 -42.31 23.97
CA MET A 684 -7.46 -41.84 22.90
C MET A 684 -7.01 -40.39 23.14
N ILE A 685 -7.96 -39.49 23.42
CA ILE A 685 -7.72 -38.06 23.65
C ILE A 685 -6.74 -37.81 24.82
N MET A 686 -6.88 -38.56 25.92
CA MET A 686 -6.00 -38.39 27.09
C MET A 686 -4.57 -38.92 26.88
N ASN A 687 -4.34 -39.85 25.96
CA ASN A 687 -3.00 -40.41 25.74
C ASN A 687 -2.11 -39.47 24.91
N ASP A 688 -2.63 -38.85 23.84
CA ASP A 688 -1.84 -37.95 22.99
C ASP A 688 -1.32 -36.73 23.77
N LEU A 689 -2.14 -36.15 24.65
CA LEU A 689 -1.76 -35.03 25.53
C LEU A 689 -0.61 -35.36 26.51
N SER A 690 -0.36 -36.64 26.81
CA SER A 690 0.76 -37.05 27.69
C SER A 690 2.13 -37.03 26.98
N SER A 691 2.14 -37.09 25.65
CA SER A 691 3.37 -37.26 24.86
C SER A 691 4.24 -36.00 24.80
N TYR A 692 3.63 -34.81 24.85
CA TYR A 692 4.27 -33.53 24.53
C TYR A 692 5.17 -32.95 25.65
N TYR A 693 5.03 -33.43 26.88
CA TYR A 693 5.69 -32.83 28.06
C TYR A 693 7.01 -33.49 28.50
N SER A 694 7.51 -34.48 27.77
CA SER A 694 8.66 -35.31 28.20
C SER A 694 10.01 -35.00 27.51
N MET A 695 10.08 -34.01 26.62
CA MET A 695 11.28 -33.67 25.84
C MET A 695 11.79 -32.22 26.05
N ALA A 696 11.81 -31.74 27.30
CA ALA A 696 12.29 -30.38 27.64
C ALA A 696 13.42 -30.32 28.70
N TYR A 697 13.92 -31.46 29.20
CA TYR A 697 15.03 -31.47 30.17
C TYR A 697 16.09 -32.53 29.85
N ALA A 698 17.14 -32.10 29.15
CA ALA A 698 18.41 -32.82 29.01
C ALA A 698 19.56 -31.88 29.37
N THR A 699 20.07 -32.00 30.60
CA THR A 699 21.17 -31.15 31.11
C THR A 699 22.49 -31.47 30.42
N ASN A 700 23.26 -30.45 30.06
CA ASN A 700 24.71 -30.58 29.83
C ASN A 700 25.46 -29.40 30.45
N SER A 701 26.38 -29.70 31.36
CA SER A 701 27.15 -28.71 32.11
C SER A 701 28.59 -28.64 31.62
N SER A 702 29.06 -27.44 31.23
CA SER A 702 30.48 -27.19 30.98
C SER A 702 30.91 -25.83 31.54
N THR A 703 31.56 -25.86 32.70
CA THR A 703 32.18 -24.69 33.33
C THR A 703 33.47 -24.28 32.61
N SER A 704 33.67 -22.98 32.39
CA SER A 704 35.00 -22.37 32.22
C SER A 704 35.06 -21.01 32.92
N THR A 705 36.19 -20.74 33.57
CA THR A 705 36.34 -19.65 34.55
C THR A 705 36.73 -18.31 33.93
N SER A 706 36.39 -17.22 34.63
CA SER A 706 36.85 -15.86 34.35
C SER A 706 38.37 -15.69 34.41
N SER A 707 38.91 -14.78 33.59
CA SER A 707 40.17 -14.09 33.87
C SER A 707 40.06 -12.59 33.53
N THR A 708 40.58 -11.75 34.42
CA THR A 708 40.42 -10.28 34.36
C THR A 708 41.74 -9.62 33.94
N SER A 709 41.68 -8.63 33.05
CA SER A 709 42.78 -7.68 32.87
C SER A 709 42.28 -6.30 32.47
N SER A 710 42.83 -5.26 33.09
CA SER A 710 42.53 -3.85 32.83
C SER A 710 43.72 -3.13 32.22
N ILE A 711 43.48 -2.03 31.50
CA ILE A 711 44.34 -0.84 31.25
C ILE A 711 43.55 0.02 30.23
N LYS A 712 42.91 1.12 30.65
CA LYS A 712 43.44 2.45 31.01
C LYS A 712 43.75 3.30 29.76
N SER A 713 42.94 4.34 29.57
CA SER A 713 42.95 5.26 28.44
C SER A 713 44.15 6.21 28.42
N THR A 714 44.60 6.60 27.22
CA THR A 714 45.56 7.70 26.99
C THR A 714 45.20 8.42 25.69
N SER A 715 45.25 9.75 25.69
CA SER A 715 45.00 10.60 24.51
C SER A 715 46.31 11.08 23.88
N THR A 716 46.43 11.07 22.55
CA THR A 716 47.55 11.70 21.84
C THR A 716 47.09 12.38 20.55
N THR A 717 47.53 13.63 20.37
CA THR A 717 47.23 14.44 19.18
C THR A 717 48.43 14.49 18.25
N HIS A 718 48.26 14.18 16.96
CA HIS A 718 49.18 14.56 15.88
C HIS A 718 48.32 14.95 14.65
N SER A 719 48.40 16.19 14.14
CA SER A 719 49.54 16.89 13.51
C SER A 719 49.66 16.55 12.03
N THR A 720 49.17 17.46 11.19
CA THR A 720 49.28 17.44 9.73
C THR A 720 50.73 17.45 9.26
N THR A 721 51.05 16.61 8.28
CA THR A 721 52.26 16.74 7.45
C THR A 721 51.84 16.73 5.99
N SER A 722 52.21 17.77 5.25
CA SER A 722 51.99 17.86 3.80
C SER A 722 53.00 17.03 3.02
N THR A 723 52.54 16.15 2.13
CA THR A 723 53.40 15.45 1.17
C THR A 723 53.10 15.96 -0.23
N THR A 724 54.07 16.63 -0.86
CA THR A 724 53.91 17.24 -2.18
C THR A 724 53.84 16.19 -3.28
N THR A 725 52.70 16.08 -3.96
CA THR A 725 52.58 15.25 -5.17
C THR A 725 53.37 15.87 -6.32
N SER A 726 54.17 15.08 -7.02
CA SER A 726 54.92 15.53 -8.20
C SER A 726 53.99 15.74 -9.38
N THR A 727 53.89 16.97 -9.89
CA THR A 727 53.20 17.27 -11.15
C THR A 727 53.93 16.63 -12.32
N THR A 728 53.31 15.64 -12.95
CA THR A 728 53.62 15.26 -14.34
C THR A 728 53.41 16.48 -15.24
N ALA A 729 54.24 16.65 -16.27
CA ALA A 729 54.15 17.81 -17.15
C ALA A 729 53.06 17.59 -18.21
N PHE A 730 51.82 18.03 -17.91
CA PHE A 730 50.71 18.09 -18.85
C PHE A 730 51.09 18.85 -20.13
N THR A 731 50.48 18.48 -21.26
CA THR A 731 50.58 19.29 -22.48
C THR A 731 49.89 20.63 -22.24
N SER A 732 50.60 21.74 -22.41
CA SER A 732 50.06 23.04 -22.04
C SER A 732 48.90 23.42 -22.96
N GLU A 733 47.77 23.81 -22.36
CA GLU A 733 46.66 24.44 -23.09
C GLU A 733 47.12 25.73 -23.77
N THR A 734 46.59 25.97 -24.96
CA THR A 734 46.85 27.16 -25.79
C THR A 734 45.65 28.09 -25.87
N GLY A 735 44.48 27.62 -25.46
CA GLY A 735 43.26 28.39 -25.30
C GLY A 735 42.06 27.50 -25.02
N TYR A 736 40.98 28.11 -24.54
CA TYR A 736 39.69 27.46 -24.28
C TYR A 736 38.56 28.38 -24.75
N ASN A 737 37.35 27.84 -24.86
CA ASN A 737 36.12 28.66 -24.77
C ASN A 737 34.91 27.82 -24.36
N CYS A 738 33.86 28.50 -23.90
CA CYS A 738 32.65 27.88 -23.36
C CYS A 738 31.54 27.71 -24.40
N LYS A 739 31.87 27.54 -25.68
CA LYS A 739 30.91 27.08 -26.69
C LYS A 739 30.85 25.55 -26.67
N GLY A 740 29.71 25.02 -26.29
CA GLY A 740 29.24 23.70 -26.74
C GLY A 740 28.18 23.88 -27.84
N SER A 741 27.40 22.82 -28.09
CA SER A 741 26.20 22.88 -28.93
C SER A 741 25.15 23.85 -28.37
N SER A 742 24.21 24.27 -29.23
CA SER A 742 23.06 25.10 -28.85
C SER A 742 22.22 24.49 -27.70
N ARG A 743 22.18 23.16 -27.58
CA ARG A 743 21.48 22.41 -26.52
C ARG A 743 22.12 22.51 -25.13
N CYS A 744 23.39 22.93 -25.03
CA CYS A 744 24.07 23.05 -23.74
C CYS A 744 23.47 24.10 -22.78
N GLY A 745 22.57 24.97 -23.27
CA GLY A 745 21.79 25.90 -22.44
C GLY A 745 20.35 25.45 -22.14
N THR A 746 19.90 24.32 -22.70
CA THR A 746 18.48 23.91 -22.69
C THR A 746 18.07 23.21 -21.39
N PHE A 747 18.99 22.54 -20.71
CA PHE A 747 18.71 21.69 -19.55
C PHE A 747 19.53 22.14 -18.34
N SER A 748 18.86 22.45 -17.22
CA SER A 748 19.49 22.96 -16.00
C SER A 748 20.35 21.93 -15.28
N ASN A 749 20.05 20.64 -15.44
CA ASN A 749 20.75 19.50 -14.87
C ASN A 749 21.93 18.99 -15.72
N LEU A 750 22.06 19.38 -17.00
CA LEU A 750 23.08 18.83 -17.91
C LEU A 750 24.50 18.90 -17.34
N ARG A 751 24.80 19.93 -16.54
CA ARG A 751 26.09 20.07 -15.85
C ARG A 751 26.40 18.88 -14.94
N SER A 752 25.44 18.37 -14.16
CA SER A 752 25.70 17.20 -13.30
C SER A 752 25.87 15.91 -14.10
N PHE A 753 25.33 15.83 -15.32
CA PHE A 753 25.63 14.74 -16.25
C PHE A 753 27.05 14.87 -16.81
N CYS A 754 27.52 16.08 -17.08
CA CYS A 754 28.92 16.32 -17.46
C CYS A 754 29.88 15.95 -16.31
N ASP A 755 29.53 16.28 -15.07
CA ASP A 755 30.35 15.93 -13.90
C ASP A 755 30.37 14.40 -13.69
N LYS A 756 29.22 13.70 -13.79
CA LYS A 756 29.16 12.23 -13.76
C LYS A 756 29.97 11.57 -14.90
N ALA A 757 29.86 12.10 -16.11
CA ALA A 757 30.64 11.62 -17.25
C ALA A 757 32.16 11.77 -17.02
N LYS A 758 32.60 12.79 -16.27
CA LYS A 758 34.00 12.91 -15.83
C LYS A 758 34.36 11.83 -14.81
N ASP A 759 33.48 11.53 -13.86
CA ASP A 759 33.75 10.54 -12.80
C ASP A 759 33.81 9.09 -13.35
N ASP A 760 33.17 8.82 -14.49
CA ASP A 760 33.33 7.57 -15.26
C ASP A 760 34.72 7.42 -15.93
N LEU A 761 35.58 8.45 -15.94
CA LEU A 761 36.93 8.39 -16.54
C LEU A 761 37.88 7.54 -15.69
N LEU A 762 38.18 6.35 -16.19
CA LEU A 762 39.12 5.43 -15.57
C LEU A 762 40.55 5.99 -15.68
N GLY A 763 41.09 6.51 -14.57
CA GLY A 763 42.31 7.32 -14.56
C GLY A 763 43.58 6.69 -15.17
N THR A 764 43.64 5.36 -15.29
CA THR A 764 44.74 4.59 -15.90
C THR A 764 44.47 4.14 -17.34
N VAL A 765 43.28 4.36 -17.88
CA VAL A 765 42.92 4.05 -19.27
C VAL A 765 43.35 5.21 -20.17
N THR A 766 43.94 4.90 -21.32
CA THR A 766 44.23 5.89 -22.36
C THR A 766 43.01 6.03 -23.28
N TYR A 767 42.46 7.23 -23.33
CA TYR A 767 41.45 7.65 -24.28
C TYR A 767 42.17 8.32 -25.45
N GLY A 768 41.98 7.83 -26.68
CA GLY A 768 42.54 8.51 -27.84
C GLY A 768 42.16 7.99 -29.23
N THR A 769 42.45 8.85 -30.21
CA THR A 769 42.08 8.74 -31.62
C THR A 769 43.15 8.00 -32.43
N THR A 770 43.49 6.75 -32.07
CA THR A 770 44.51 5.93 -32.76
C THR A 770 44.11 5.44 -34.15
N LYS A 771 42.88 5.73 -34.56
CA LYS A 771 42.41 5.68 -35.94
C LYS A 771 41.64 6.97 -36.22
N LYS A 772 41.66 7.39 -37.48
CA LYS A 772 40.76 8.46 -37.93
C LYS A 772 39.31 8.11 -37.65
N ASP A 773 38.52 9.15 -37.45
CA ASP A 773 37.06 9.12 -37.40
C ASP A 773 36.46 8.40 -36.17
N LYS A 774 37.22 8.28 -35.05
CA LYS A 774 36.69 7.92 -33.73
C LYS A 774 37.26 8.77 -32.60
N ASN A 775 36.46 9.75 -32.16
CA ASN A 775 36.61 10.39 -30.84
C ASN A 775 36.46 9.34 -29.74
N SER A 776 37.04 9.59 -28.57
CA SER A 776 36.94 8.67 -27.42
C SER A 776 36.91 9.41 -26.09
N GLY A 777 36.25 8.82 -25.11
CA GLY A 777 35.96 9.41 -23.82
C GLY A 777 34.84 8.64 -23.14
N THR A 778 34.12 9.33 -22.26
CA THR A 778 32.97 8.82 -21.50
C THR A 778 31.77 9.74 -21.66
N CYS A 779 30.60 9.25 -21.29
CA CYS A 779 29.36 10.01 -21.33
C CYS A 779 28.38 9.54 -20.25
N TYR A 780 27.45 10.41 -19.89
CA TYR A 780 26.36 10.08 -18.96
C TYR A 780 25.04 10.64 -19.51
N THR A 781 24.00 9.81 -19.47
CA THR A 781 22.62 10.08 -19.91
C THR A 781 21.69 9.58 -18.81
N ASP A 782 20.59 10.29 -18.52
CA ASP A 782 19.62 9.82 -17.52
C ASP A 782 18.84 8.58 -17.96
N GLY A 783 18.79 8.30 -19.27
CA GLY A 783 18.07 7.16 -19.85
C GLY A 783 16.55 7.33 -19.88
N MET A 784 16.01 8.32 -19.16
CA MET A 784 14.58 8.56 -19.00
C MET A 784 14.03 9.46 -20.12
N ASN A 785 14.85 10.38 -20.67
CA ASN A 785 14.42 11.31 -21.73
C ASN A 785 15.22 11.09 -23.01
N ALA A 786 14.73 10.18 -23.87
CA ALA A 786 15.17 9.99 -25.26
C ALA A 786 16.71 9.89 -25.46
N GLY A 787 17.44 9.40 -24.46
CA GLY A 787 18.90 9.22 -24.50
C GLY A 787 19.72 10.51 -24.46
N PHE A 788 19.20 11.60 -23.89
CA PHE A 788 19.93 12.86 -23.77
C PHE A 788 20.96 12.84 -22.63
N GLY A 789 22.15 13.37 -22.88
CA GLY A 789 23.26 13.32 -21.92
C GLY A 789 24.39 14.32 -22.19
N CYS A 790 25.48 14.18 -21.45
CA CYS A 790 26.73 14.92 -21.66
C CYS A 790 27.90 13.96 -21.87
N GLY A 791 28.85 14.34 -22.73
CA GLY A 791 30.08 13.59 -23.02
C GLY A 791 31.32 14.40 -22.70
N VAL A 792 32.38 13.70 -22.25
CA VAL A 792 33.71 14.23 -21.96
C VAL A 792 34.71 13.42 -22.78
N PHE A 793 35.24 14.00 -23.86
CA PHE A 793 36.02 13.26 -24.85
C PHE A 793 37.17 14.08 -25.48
N VAL A 794 38.15 13.35 -26.03
CA VAL A 794 39.29 13.89 -26.78
C VAL A 794 39.05 13.75 -28.29
N GLU A 795 39.48 14.78 -29.04
CA GLU A 795 39.33 14.91 -30.49
C GLU A 795 40.64 15.37 -31.14
N GLY A 796 40.89 14.89 -32.37
CA GLY A 796 42.04 15.25 -33.20
C GLY A 796 42.59 14.07 -34.02
N ASP A 797 43.76 14.25 -34.66
CA ASP A 797 44.49 13.18 -35.35
C ASP A 797 45.64 12.67 -34.45
N ASN A 798 45.63 11.39 -34.08
CA ASN A 798 46.58 10.76 -33.13
C ASN A 798 46.65 11.39 -31.73
N CYS A 799 45.52 11.87 -31.22
CA CYS A 799 45.41 12.46 -29.90
C CYS A 799 45.09 11.40 -28.84
N GLU A 800 46.03 11.18 -27.90
CA GLU A 800 45.87 10.25 -26.77
C GLU A 800 46.14 10.97 -25.44
N MET A 801 45.37 10.61 -24.40
CA MET A 801 45.56 11.06 -23.01
C MET A 801 44.97 10.06 -22.02
N THR A 802 45.50 9.98 -20.81
CA THR A 802 44.91 9.15 -19.75
C THR A 802 43.59 9.75 -19.23
N GLY A 803 42.73 8.92 -18.63
CA GLY A 803 41.51 9.40 -17.98
C GLY A 803 41.76 10.46 -16.91
N ALA A 804 42.91 10.39 -16.23
CA ALA A 804 43.34 11.40 -15.25
C ALA A 804 43.71 12.75 -15.90
N GLU A 805 44.29 12.73 -17.10
CA GLU A 805 44.58 13.95 -17.88
C GLU A 805 43.30 14.53 -18.50
N LEU A 806 42.42 13.69 -19.04
CA LEU A 806 41.12 14.11 -19.58
C LEU A 806 40.21 14.71 -18.49
N ALA A 807 40.19 14.12 -17.29
CA ALA A 807 39.49 14.67 -16.13
C ALA A 807 40.12 15.98 -15.62
N ALA A 808 41.45 16.10 -15.64
CA ALA A 808 42.13 17.35 -15.27
C ALA A 808 41.80 18.50 -16.25
N HIS A 809 41.72 18.22 -17.55
CA HIS A 809 41.28 19.21 -18.54
C HIS A 809 39.79 19.56 -18.41
N TYR A 810 38.91 18.60 -18.09
CA TYR A 810 37.52 18.89 -17.72
C TYR A 810 37.46 19.88 -16.54
N ASP A 811 38.15 19.55 -15.45
CA ASP A 811 38.13 20.36 -14.23
C ASP A 811 38.71 21.76 -14.48
N HIS A 812 39.70 21.88 -15.37
CA HIS A 812 40.24 23.18 -15.81
C HIS A 812 39.23 23.98 -16.66
N ILE A 813 38.54 23.36 -17.63
CA ILE A 813 37.48 24.00 -18.44
C ILE A 813 36.37 24.57 -17.53
N MET A 814 35.98 23.83 -16.49
CA MET A 814 34.87 24.19 -15.61
C MET A 814 35.23 25.13 -14.44
N GLN A 815 36.51 25.27 -14.09
CA GLN A 815 36.95 26.15 -12.99
C GLN A 815 37.16 27.60 -13.43
N SER A 816 36.82 28.55 -12.55
CA SER A 816 36.87 30.00 -12.81
C SER A 816 38.28 30.58 -12.97
N SER A 817 39.32 29.86 -12.53
CA SER A 817 40.73 30.18 -12.77
C SER A 817 41.31 29.57 -14.06
N GLY A 818 40.60 28.61 -14.66
CA GLY A 818 40.91 28.02 -15.95
C GLY A 818 39.99 28.57 -17.03
N GLY A 819 39.01 27.77 -17.46
CA GLY A 819 38.07 28.08 -18.53
C GLY A 819 36.83 28.89 -18.13
N GLY A 820 36.39 28.79 -16.87
CA GLY A 820 35.20 29.49 -16.35
C GLY A 820 33.86 29.03 -16.94
N CYS A 821 33.80 27.85 -17.56
CA CYS A 821 32.62 27.38 -18.27
C CYS A 821 31.55 26.82 -17.32
N LYS A 822 30.28 27.16 -17.58
CA LYS A 822 29.17 26.79 -16.67
C LYS A 822 28.66 25.37 -16.88
N ILE A 823 28.52 24.93 -18.14
CA ILE A 823 27.85 23.66 -18.51
C ILE A 823 28.67 22.89 -19.55
N CYS A 824 29.06 23.55 -20.65
CA CYS A 824 29.84 22.97 -21.74
C CYS A 824 31.01 23.88 -22.14
N GLY A 825 32.02 23.32 -22.81
CA GLY A 825 33.18 24.05 -23.30
C GLY A 825 34.24 23.12 -23.87
N HIS A 826 35.32 23.70 -24.43
CA HIS A 826 36.43 22.95 -24.97
C HIS A 826 37.77 23.67 -24.78
N ALA A 827 38.85 22.89 -24.66
CA ALA A 827 40.23 23.35 -24.54
C ALA A 827 41.08 22.82 -25.70
N LEU A 828 41.99 23.64 -26.24
CA LEU A 828 42.95 23.27 -27.27
C LEU A 828 44.35 23.14 -26.68
N LEU A 829 44.98 22.00 -26.93
CA LEU A 829 46.30 21.63 -26.44
C LEU A 829 47.38 22.01 -27.44
N SER A 830 48.59 22.28 -26.94
CA SER A 830 49.75 22.71 -27.74
C SER A 830 50.25 21.71 -28.80
N ASN A 831 49.79 20.46 -28.76
CA ASN A 831 50.01 19.43 -29.77
C ASN A 831 48.95 19.40 -30.89
N GLY A 832 47.92 20.27 -30.83
CA GLY A 832 46.81 20.33 -31.78
C GLY A 832 45.57 19.52 -31.38
N CYS A 833 45.61 18.81 -30.26
CA CYS A 833 44.47 18.05 -29.73
C CYS A 833 43.44 18.96 -29.05
N LYS A 834 42.18 18.52 -29.02
CA LYS A 834 41.07 19.24 -28.38
C LYS A 834 40.39 18.35 -27.35
N VAL A 835 40.17 18.86 -26.14
CA VAL A 835 39.28 18.26 -25.13
C VAL A 835 37.93 18.96 -25.22
N THR A 836 36.84 18.19 -25.31
CA THR A 836 35.48 18.71 -25.47
C THR A 836 34.54 18.15 -24.43
N VAL A 837 33.77 19.05 -23.81
CA VAL A 837 32.65 18.76 -22.92
C VAL A 837 31.39 19.33 -23.56
N ASN A 838 30.49 18.46 -24.02
CA ASN A 838 29.33 18.84 -24.82
C ASN A 838 28.14 17.90 -24.55
N TYR A 839 26.94 18.38 -24.84
CA TYR A 839 25.75 17.53 -24.96
C TYR A 839 25.98 16.40 -25.98
N VAL A 840 25.44 15.22 -25.70
CA VAL A 840 25.39 14.05 -26.60
C VAL A 840 24.01 13.39 -26.54
N SER A 841 23.63 12.68 -27.61
CA SER A 841 22.40 11.88 -27.68
C SER A 841 22.71 10.41 -27.96
N HIS A 842 21.90 9.51 -27.38
CA HIS A 842 21.97 8.05 -27.54
C HIS A 842 23.35 7.43 -27.27
N CYS A 843 24.01 7.89 -26.20
CA CYS A 843 25.34 7.42 -25.88
C CYS A 843 25.35 6.00 -25.28
N GLN A 844 26.37 5.20 -25.65
CA GLN A 844 26.55 3.82 -25.19
C GLN A 844 27.95 3.64 -24.59
N ASN A 845 28.04 3.48 -23.26
CA ASN A 845 29.31 3.19 -22.56
C ASN A 845 29.66 1.69 -22.67
N THR A 846 30.19 1.26 -23.82
CA THR A 846 30.83 -0.05 -23.96
C THR A 846 32.34 0.07 -23.79
N ASP A 847 32.92 -0.72 -22.88
CA ASP A 847 34.37 -0.87 -22.64
C ASP A 847 35.18 0.43 -22.45
N GLY A 848 34.53 1.51 -21.99
CA GLY A 848 35.17 2.82 -21.81
C GLY A 848 35.53 3.55 -23.10
N ILE A 849 34.94 3.17 -24.24
CA ILE A 849 35.16 3.83 -25.53
C ILE A 849 33.83 4.42 -26.02
N PHE A 850 33.67 5.74 -25.84
CA PHE A 850 32.63 6.52 -26.52
C PHE A 850 32.56 6.16 -28.02
N GLN A 851 31.40 5.67 -28.46
CA GLN A 851 31.10 5.45 -29.88
C GLN A 851 29.73 6.08 -30.20
N PRO A 852 29.67 7.14 -31.02
CA PRO A 852 28.39 7.69 -31.46
C PRO A 852 27.73 6.71 -32.42
N ALA A 853 26.47 6.35 -32.14
CA ALA A 853 25.75 5.32 -32.86
C ALA A 853 25.04 5.87 -34.11
N GLY A 854 25.73 5.81 -35.26
CA GLY A 854 25.12 5.89 -36.60
C GLY A 854 24.66 7.30 -37.03
N ASP A 855 25.41 7.88 -37.97
CA ASP A 855 25.09 9.07 -38.79
C ASP A 855 24.78 10.40 -38.06
N GLY A 856 24.49 10.38 -36.77
CA GLY A 856 24.50 11.54 -35.86
C GLY A 856 25.82 11.62 -35.09
N GLY A 857 26.69 12.56 -35.47
CA GLY A 857 27.73 13.04 -34.56
C GLY A 857 27.13 13.86 -33.40
N PRO A 858 27.94 14.36 -32.44
CA PRO A 858 27.48 15.46 -31.59
C PRO A 858 27.06 16.62 -32.51
N ASP A 859 25.89 17.25 -32.28
CA ASP A 859 25.29 18.27 -33.16
C ASP A 859 26.32 19.32 -33.61
N GLU A 860 26.91 19.13 -34.80
CA GLU A 860 27.92 20.02 -35.36
C GLU A 860 27.25 21.18 -36.09
N ASP A 861 26.95 22.23 -35.33
CA ASP A 861 26.85 23.60 -35.85
C ASP A 861 28.25 24.04 -36.35
N VAL A 862 28.67 23.51 -37.50
CA VAL A 862 29.99 23.76 -38.11
C VAL A 862 30.14 25.24 -38.47
N GLU A 863 31.09 25.94 -37.85
CA GLU A 863 32.00 26.76 -38.66
C GLU A 863 33.40 27.00 -38.04
N THR A 864 34.37 26.82 -38.94
CA THR A 864 35.81 27.16 -38.94
C THR A 864 36.38 28.06 -37.84
N PHE A 865 37.60 27.73 -37.41
CA PHE A 865 38.54 28.70 -36.82
C PHE A 865 38.86 29.82 -37.81
N ALA A 866 38.30 31.01 -37.57
CA ALA A 866 38.75 32.23 -38.23
C ALA A 866 40.10 32.68 -37.63
N SER A 867 41.15 32.73 -38.46
CA SER A 867 42.45 33.29 -38.10
C SER A 867 42.34 34.73 -37.58
N PRO A 868 43.22 35.17 -36.66
CA PRO A 868 43.14 36.50 -36.06
C PRO A 868 43.23 37.62 -37.10
N THR A 869 42.42 38.66 -36.91
CA THR A 869 42.27 39.78 -37.84
C THR A 869 43.51 40.67 -37.95
N PRO A 870 43.76 41.20 -39.16
CA PRO A 870 44.35 42.52 -39.29
C PRO A 870 43.42 43.48 -40.07
N SER A 871 42.69 44.31 -39.32
CA SER A 871 42.25 45.68 -39.67
C SER A 871 41.53 46.02 -40.99
N SER A 872 40.44 46.79 -40.82
CA SER A 872 40.06 47.99 -41.60
C SER A 872 39.01 47.93 -42.74
N THR A 873 37.86 48.56 -42.45
CA THR A 873 37.03 49.40 -43.36
C THR A 873 36.24 48.73 -44.52
N PRO A 874 35.16 49.38 -45.06
CA PRO A 874 33.92 48.65 -45.39
C PRO A 874 33.31 48.90 -46.80
N LEU A 875 32.08 48.40 -47.00
CA LEU A 875 31.10 48.69 -48.08
C LEU A 875 31.26 47.87 -49.39
N PRO A 876 30.22 47.77 -50.25
CA PRO A 876 28.83 47.35 -49.93
C PRO A 876 28.16 46.48 -51.04
N ALA A 877 26.89 46.10 -50.83
CA ALA A 877 25.86 45.88 -51.88
C ALA A 877 26.02 44.67 -52.83
N ALA A 878 24.98 44.15 -53.52
CA ALA A 878 23.52 44.13 -53.30
C ALA A 878 22.85 43.18 -54.33
N SER A 879 21.51 43.05 -54.29
CA SER A 879 20.62 42.45 -55.30
C SER A 879 20.63 40.91 -55.40
N ASN A 880 19.49 40.25 -55.14
CA ASN A 880 18.42 39.84 -56.09
C ASN A 880 18.80 38.58 -56.90
N GLY A 881 18.00 37.49 -56.95
CA GLY A 881 16.71 37.20 -56.31
C GLY A 881 15.89 36.19 -57.13
N LEU A 882 14.57 36.11 -56.84
CA LEU A 882 13.49 35.48 -57.63
C LEU A 882 13.29 33.94 -57.57
N PHE A 883 12.10 33.57 -57.05
CA PHE A 883 11.32 32.33 -57.22
C PHE A 883 11.93 30.99 -56.74
N SER A 884 11.13 30.03 -56.26
CA SER A 884 9.65 29.97 -56.16
C SER A 884 9.16 29.71 -54.74
#